data_AF-A0A8J2SWM3-F1
#
_entry.id   AF-A0A8J2SWM3-F1
#
_cell.length_a   1.000
_cell.length_b   1.000
_cell.length_c   1.000
_cell.angle_alpha   90.00
_cell.angle_beta   90.00
_cell.angle_gamma   90.00
#
_symmetry.space_group_name_H-M   'P 1'
#
loop_
_entity.id
_entity.type
_entity.pdbx_description
1 polymer ?
#
loop_
_entity_poly.entity_id
_entity_poly.type
_entity_poly.pdbx_seq_one_letter_code
_entity_poly.pdbx_strand_id
1 'polypeptide(L)'
;MGVIRVLLFPCGSGVAEELFEGLHLLRDVELVGATSRSAEGDHGPCLYNEYITDVPLIREGEKCFQTLRAIVRDRRIDVVFPCYDDAIPYLAARRDSLGCALSAPSLETCLVTRSKRLTYERLAPLGVRCPAVYEAGAAVYPCFVKPERGQGSQSSVACGDAAALTEAMRACADPLVCELLPGEEYTVDCASDRDRGLVWYGARRRVRVRAGQSVCTEWCDFQGTPDGDTVKRYATLISDAFGMRGGWFFQLKRNAAGELALLEVAPRLAGAAGLARCLGANLAQLTLLEIRRDAAWSVMTNITCYAPRLRMDKAYATMLVPDAAAGGATPGAAYDTVVVDLDDTLVLGRGAGQRVNVALVAFLFQARNAGKKLVLVTRSASDVSVVLARHALTELWAEIHHLRGGEPKSAHVPPTAIFVDDSFAERREVAAATGVPTFDATMVDALVDRRLWRAAPATSDSPEACPTRYEVRDCLTDTRATGVTVAAIDVVLLDALRARVALHLDDLAARLLAAPGAALDVAPEIWAGLRGALRRASAPTAVVDDVHTLDVDPRSGATIVADLCADNSESIAGGAYRYIACTEVLEHTAAPWAAVVELARLLAPGGLLYLSVPYNFRIHGPLPDAWRINEHGIRHLARHAGLELVELSALETPGRPLHPVHYTVVLAKDPS
;
A
#
# COMPACT_ATOMS: atom_id res chain seq x y z
N MET A 1 -26.52 16.05 21.67
CA MET A 1 -26.08 17.18 20.84
C MET A 1 -26.63 16.97 19.43
N GLY A 2 -26.76 18.02 18.62
CA GLY A 2 -27.17 17.86 17.21
C GLY A 2 -26.10 17.15 16.38
N VAL A 3 -26.52 16.52 15.27
CA VAL A 3 -25.64 15.94 14.25
C VAL A 3 -24.80 17.03 13.61
N ILE A 4 -23.48 16.79 13.45
CA ILE A 4 -22.55 17.68 12.78
C ILE A 4 -22.37 17.23 11.33
N ARG A 5 -22.47 18.18 10.40
CA ARG A 5 -22.18 17.95 8.98
C ARG A 5 -20.76 18.39 8.65
N VAL A 6 -19.95 17.45 8.21
CA VAL A 6 -18.52 17.64 7.93
C VAL A 6 -18.26 17.52 6.43
N LEU A 7 -17.63 18.54 5.84
CA LEU A 7 -17.17 18.51 4.46
C LEU A 7 -15.71 18.12 4.39
N LEU A 8 -15.39 17.04 3.66
CA LEU A 8 -14.02 16.66 3.32
C LEU A 8 -13.68 17.21 1.93
N PHE A 9 -12.67 18.08 1.83
CA PHE A 9 -12.29 18.72 0.55
C PHE A 9 -10.77 18.87 0.39
N PRO A 10 -10.17 18.40 -0.73
CA PRO A 10 -10.74 17.45 -1.69
C PRO A 10 -10.87 16.04 -1.08
N CYS A 11 -11.97 15.34 -1.34
CA CYS A 11 -12.27 14.07 -0.68
C CYS A 11 -11.57 12.82 -1.26
N GLY A 12 -10.78 12.96 -2.33
CA GLY A 12 -10.12 11.84 -3.03
C GLY A 12 -8.69 11.53 -2.58
N SER A 13 -8.21 12.11 -1.48
CA SER A 13 -6.84 11.87 -0.98
C SER A 13 -6.81 10.80 0.11
N GLY A 14 -5.65 10.17 0.34
CA GLY A 14 -5.47 9.24 1.47
C GLY A 14 -5.65 9.89 2.85
N VAL A 15 -5.56 11.23 2.94
CA VAL A 15 -5.92 11.99 4.14
C VAL A 15 -7.44 12.03 4.31
N ALA A 16 -8.19 12.24 3.22
CA ALA A 16 -9.64 12.21 3.23
C ALA A 16 -10.18 10.81 3.55
N GLU A 17 -9.56 9.75 3.02
CA GLU A 17 -9.90 8.37 3.37
C GLU A 17 -9.73 8.11 4.88
N GLU A 18 -8.60 8.52 5.48
CA GLU A 18 -8.42 8.36 6.92
C GLU A 18 -9.41 9.19 7.75
N LEU A 19 -9.74 10.41 7.31
CA LEU A 19 -10.77 11.23 7.95
C LEU A 19 -12.16 10.59 7.82
N PHE A 20 -12.46 9.95 6.70
CA PHE A 20 -13.69 9.19 6.52
C PHE A 20 -13.76 8.02 7.51
N GLU A 21 -12.73 7.17 7.55
CA GLU A 21 -12.63 6.02 8.46
C GLU A 21 -12.75 6.43 9.94
N GLY A 22 -12.18 7.58 10.31
CA GLY A 22 -12.28 8.10 11.68
C GLY A 22 -13.62 8.72 12.06
N LEU A 23 -14.51 9.00 11.10
CA LEU A 23 -15.72 9.79 11.36
C LEU A 23 -17.03 9.10 10.95
N HIS A 24 -17.02 8.21 9.96
CA HIS A 24 -18.27 7.76 9.31
C HIS A 24 -19.16 6.86 10.18
N LEU A 25 -18.61 6.25 11.26
CA LEU A 25 -19.39 5.46 12.24
C LEU A 25 -19.74 6.26 13.50
N LEU A 26 -19.35 7.54 13.59
CA LEU A 26 -19.73 8.37 14.71
C LEU A 26 -21.19 8.80 14.55
N ARG A 27 -22.06 8.37 15.48
CA ARG A 27 -23.51 8.61 15.45
C ARG A 27 -23.95 10.07 15.31
N ASP A 28 -23.11 11.00 15.75
CA ASP A 28 -23.41 12.44 15.74
C ASP A 28 -22.69 13.16 14.57
N VAL A 29 -22.25 12.44 13.53
CA VAL A 29 -21.52 12.98 12.36
C VAL A 29 -22.14 12.51 11.04
N GLU A 30 -22.31 13.46 10.11
CA GLU A 30 -22.66 13.23 8.71
C GLU A 30 -21.53 13.74 7.81
N LEU A 31 -21.09 12.92 6.86
CA LEU A 31 -19.99 13.26 5.96
C LEU A 31 -20.49 13.66 4.57
N VAL A 32 -19.94 14.75 4.05
CA VAL A 32 -20.10 15.22 2.67
C VAL A 32 -18.73 15.22 2.01
N GLY A 33 -18.61 14.61 0.84
CA GLY A 33 -17.38 14.61 0.04
C GLY A 33 -17.45 15.63 -1.08
N ALA A 34 -16.41 16.44 -1.27
CA ALA A 34 -16.29 17.31 -2.44
C ALA A 34 -14.94 17.16 -3.14
N THR A 35 -14.94 17.17 -4.48
CA THR A 35 -13.73 17.07 -5.30
C THR A 35 -13.74 18.06 -6.46
N SER A 36 -12.54 18.37 -6.97
CA SER A 36 -12.37 19.13 -8.22
C SER A 36 -12.29 18.25 -9.47
N ARG A 37 -12.40 16.93 -9.29
CA ARG A 37 -12.42 15.96 -10.40
C ARG A 37 -13.86 15.67 -10.82
N SER A 38 -14.02 15.16 -12.04
CA SER A 38 -15.25 14.50 -12.46
C SER A 38 -15.52 13.26 -11.61
N ALA A 39 -16.77 12.83 -11.52
CA ALA A 39 -17.14 11.57 -10.86
C ALA A 39 -16.43 10.36 -11.48
N GLU A 40 -16.23 10.40 -12.81
CA GLU A 40 -15.52 9.35 -13.54
C GLU A 40 -14.05 9.30 -13.11
N GLY A 41 -13.66 8.20 -12.47
CA GLY A 41 -12.28 7.93 -12.04
C GLY A 41 -11.88 8.50 -10.67
N ASP A 42 -12.82 9.05 -9.88
CA ASP A 42 -12.59 9.47 -8.49
C ASP A 42 -13.12 8.40 -7.51
N HIS A 43 -12.48 8.26 -6.34
CA HIS A 43 -12.85 7.25 -5.35
C HIS A 43 -14.03 7.68 -4.47
N GLY A 44 -14.36 8.97 -4.43
CA GLY A 44 -15.42 9.53 -3.59
C GLY A 44 -16.80 8.86 -3.72
N PRO A 45 -17.30 8.50 -4.92
CA PRO A 45 -18.59 7.82 -5.06
C PRO A 45 -18.69 6.48 -4.30
N CYS A 46 -17.57 5.86 -3.96
CA CYS A 46 -17.54 4.61 -3.20
C CYS A 46 -17.71 4.81 -1.68
N LEU A 47 -17.50 6.04 -1.18
CA LEU A 47 -17.45 6.33 0.26
C LEU A 47 -18.61 7.24 0.71
N TYR A 48 -18.94 8.28 -0.05
CA TYR A 48 -19.87 9.32 0.41
C TYR A 48 -21.27 9.13 -0.13
N ASN A 49 -22.26 9.10 0.77
CA ASN A 49 -23.67 9.17 0.40
C ASN A 49 -24.03 10.52 -0.25
N GLU A 50 -23.37 11.59 0.20
CA GLU A 50 -23.49 12.91 -0.40
C GLU A 50 -22.14 13.34 -0.99
N TYR A 51 -22.09 13.38 -2.32
CA TYR A 51 -20.86 13.59 -3.07
C TYR A 51 -21.03 14.71 -4.10
N ILE A 52 -20.05 15.63 -4.12
CA ILE A 52 -20.06 16.84 -4.95
C ILE A 52 -18.82 16.85 -5.83
N THR A 53 -19.00 16.94 -7.14
CA THR A 53 -17.91 16.96 -8.13
C THR A 53 -17.69 18.33 -8.72
N ASP A 54 -16.65 18.44 -9.56
CA ASP A 54 -16.42 19.59 -10.43
C ASP A 54 -16.32 20.93 -9.68
N VAL A 55 -15.90 20.88 -8.41
CA VAL A 55 -15.55 22.08 -7.65
C VAL A 55 -14.33 22.72 -8.33
N PRO A 56 -14.35 24.02 -8.69
CA PRO A 56 -13.21 24.66 -9.35
C PRO A 56 -11.91 24.43 -8.58
N LEU A 57 -10.79 24.32 -9.29
CA LEU A 57 -9.49 24.05 -8.67
C LEU A 57 -9.09 25.23 -7.78
N ILE A 58 -8.34 24.96 -6.71
CA ILE A 58 -7.84 26.00 -5.79
C ILE A 58 -7.08 27.12 -6.52
N ARG A 59 -6.37 26.78 -7.60
CA ARG A 59 -5.66 27.74 -8.47
C ARG A 59 -6.59 28.72 -9.21
N GLU A 60 -7.88 28.41 -9.33
CA GLU A 60 -8.91 29.31 -9.86
C GLU A 60 -9.39 30.34 -8.83
N GLY A 61 -8.80 30.36 -7.62
CA GLY A 61 -8.95 31.42 -6.64
C GLY A 61 -10.41 31.64 -6.24
N GLU A 62 -10.90 32.86 -6.43
CA GLU A 62 -12.22 33.29 -5.94
C GLU A 62 -13.38 32.41 -6.45
N LYS A 63 -13.27 31.88 -7.69
CA LYS A 63 -14.29 31.01 -8.26
C LYS A 63 -14.46 29.72 -7.44
N CYS A 64 -13.35 29.08 -7.07
CA CYS A 64 -13.36 27.91 -6.20
C CYS A 64 -13.96 28.25 -4.83
N PHE A 65 -13.56 29.39 -4.25
CA PHE A 65 -14.02 29.80 -2.94
C PHE A 65 -15.53 30.05 -2.90
N GLN A 66 -16.10 30.75 -3.90
CA GLN A 66 -17.53 31.00 -3.96
C GLN A 66 -18.33 29.71 -4.13
N THR A 67 -17.83 28.74 -4.91
CA THR A 67 -18.46 27.42 -5.00
C THR A 67 -18.43 26.70 -3.65
N LEU A 68 -17.29 26.65 -2.96
CA LEU A 68 -17.18 26.01 -1.64
C LEU A 68 -18.09 26.69 -0.61
N ARG A 69 -18.18 28.02 -0.62
CA ARG A 69 -19.07 28.78 0.25
C ARG A 69 -20.55 28.49 -0.03
N ALA A 70 -20.93 28.34 -1.31
CA ALA A 70 -22.27 27.92 -1.68
C ALA A 70 -22.58 26.51 -1.18
N ILE A 71 -21.63 25.56 -1.32
CA ILE A 71 -21.76 24.20 -0.77
C ILE A 71 -21.96 24.25 0.75
N VAL A 72 -21.12 25.00 1.47
CA VAL A 72 -21.21 25.16 2.93
C VAL A 72 -22.60 25.64 3.34
N ARG A 73 -23.13 26.66 2.67
CA ARG A 73 -24.47 27.20 2.93
C ARG A 73 -25.58 26.22 2.58
N ASP A 74 -25.57 25.71 1.35
CA ASP A 74 -26.68 24.93 0.78
C ASP A 74 -26.79 23.55 1.43
N ARG A 75 -25.65 22.98 1.87
CA ARG A 75 -25.59 21.70 2.59
C ARG A 75 -25.48 21.84 4.09
N ARG A 76 -25.55 23.08 4.62
CA ARG A 76 -25.48 23.37 6.06
C ARG A 76 -24.28 22.68 6.72
N ILE A 77 -23.10 22.85 6.11
CA ILE A 77 -21.86 22.28 6.63
C ILE A 77 -21.44 23.06 7.88
N ASP A 78 -21.15 22.33 8.95
CA ASP A 78 -20.69 22.88 10.22
C ASP A 78 -19.16 22.98 10.28
N VAL A 79 -18.46 22.02 9.68
CA VAL A 79 -16.99 21.93 9.70
C VAL A 79 -16.44 21.53 8.33
N VAL A 80 -15.41 22.22 7.86
CA VAL A 80 -14.62 21.83 6.67
C VAL A 80 -13.27 21.27 7.10
N PHE A 81 -12.92 20.10 6.56
CA PHE A 81 -11.58 19.52 6.65
C PHE A 81 -10.85 19.67 5.30
N PRO A 82 -9.77 20.47 5.24
CA PRO A 82 -8.88 20.49 4.09
C PRO A 82 -8.01 19.22 4.05
N CYS A 83 -8.20 18.41 3.01
CA CYS A 83 -7.54 17.10 2.87
C CYS A 83 -6.36 17.12 1.88
N TYR A 84 -5.83 18.30 1.56
CA TYR A 84 -4.70 18.50 0.65
C TYR A 84 -3.84 19.68 1.12
N ASP A 85 -2.52 19.56 1.05
CA ASP A 85 -1.60 20.52 1.68
C ASP A 85 -1.78 21.97 1.19
N ASP A 86 -2.12 22.18 -0.08
CA ASP A 86 -2.37 23.53 -0.60
C ASP A 86 -3.79 24.05 -0.32
N ALA A 87 -4.73 23.15 0.00
CA ALA A 87 -6.09 23.53 0.40
C ALA A 87 -6.10 24.18 1.79
N ILE A 88 -5.17 23.78 2.67
CA ILE A 88 -5.08 24.27 4.05
C ILE A 88 -4.82 25.79 4.09
N PRO A 89 -3.69 26.34 3.56
CA PRO A 89 -3.45 27.78 3.58
C PRO A 89 -4.47 28.56 2.73
N TYR A 90 -4.97 27.96 1.64
CA TYR A 90 -5.98 28.58 0.79
C TYR A 90 -7.29 28.88 1.54
N LEU A 91 -7.80 27.91 2.31
CA LEU A 91 -8.99 28.07 3.13
C LEU A 91 -8.70 28.86 4.41
N ALA A 92 -7.54 28.67 5.02
CA ALA A 92 -7.15 29.43 6.23
C ALA A 92 -7.12 30.94 5.96
N ALA A 93 -6.69 31.38 4.78
CA ALA A 93 -6.72 32.78 4.37
C ALA A 93 -8.13 33.36 4.20
N ARG A 94 -9.16 32.50 4.13
CA ARG A 94 -10.56 32.87 3.87
C ARG A 94 -11.51 32.37 4.96
N ARG A 95 -10.95 31.97 6.11
CA ARG A 95 -11.66 31.33 7.23
C ARG A 95 -12.91 32.09 7.63
N ASP A 96 -12.79 33.40 7.83
CA ASP A 96 -13.89 34.23 8.38
C ASP A 96 -15.05 34.40 7.39
N SER A 97 -14.80 34.19 6.10
CA SER A 97 -15.81 34.30 5.04
C SER A 97 -16.42 32.96 4.62
N LEU A 98 -15.90 31.83 5.15
CA LEU A 98 -16.32 30.48 4.75
C LEU A 98 -17.75 30.16 5.21
N GLY A 99 -18.15 30.69 6.37
CA GLY A 99 -19.49 30.50 6.94
C GLY A 99 -19.65 29.27 7.83
N CYS A 100 -18.56 28.56 8.15
CA CYS A 100 -18.53 27.41 9.05
C CYS A 100 -17.15 27.31 9.75
N ALA A 101 -16.98 26.34 10.64
CA ALA A 101 -15.66 26.08 11.23
C ALA A 101 -14.71 25.45 10.21
N LEU A 102 -13.41 25.71 10.37
CA LEU A 102 -12.34 25.17 9.54
C LEU A 102 -11.32 24.43 10.41
N SER A 103 -11.08 23.16 10.07
CA SER A 103 -10.05 22.31 10.65
C SER A 103 -8.66 22.68 10.11
N ALA A 104 -8.11 23.76 10.64
CA ALA A 104 -6.77 24.25 10.36
C ALA A 104 -6.31 25.19 11.50
N PRO A 105 -5.01 25.43 11.70
CA PRO A 105 -4.51 26.48 12.58
C PRO A 105 -4.58 27.88 11.91
N SER A 106 -3.86 28.85 12.45
CA SER A 106 -3.76 30.19 11.85
C SER A 106 -3.15 30.13 10.44
N LEU A 107 -3.46 31.14 9.59
CA LEU A 107 -2.84 31.25 8.26
C LEU A 107 -1.31 31.29 8.36
N GLU A 108 -0.75 32.00 9.35
CA GLU A 108 0.69 32.06 9.59
C GLU A 108 1.26 30.65 9.79
N THR A 109 0.67 29.85 10.68
CA THR A 109 1.10 28.48 10.93
C THR A 109 1.02 27.64 9.66
N CYS A 110 -0.08 27.74 8.90
CA CYS A 110 -0.24 27.02 7.64
C CYS A 110 0.85 27.38 6.62
N LEU A 111 1.22 28.67 6.51
CA LEU A 111 2.25 29.13 5.59
C LEU A 111 3.66 28.70 6.04
N VAL A 112 3.96 28.79 7.34
CA VAL A 112 5.25 28.37 7.89
C VAL A 112 5.45 26.87 7.72
N THR A 113 4.48 26.05 8.14
CA THR A 113 4.57 24.58 8.04
C THR A 113 4.57 24.07 6.60
N ARG A 114 4.10 24.87 5.64
CA ARG A 114 4.21 24.56 4.20
C ARG A 114 5.64 24.74 3.66
N SER A 115 6.47 25.54 4.32
CA SER A 115 7.85 25.85 3.95
C SER A 115 8.83 25.15 4.89
N LYS A 116 9.67 24.26 4.34
CA LYS A 116 10.66 23.53 5.13
C LYS A 116 11.68 24.47 5.77
N ARG A 117 12.18 25.46 5.02
CA ARG A 117 13.12 26.46 5.52
C ARG A 117 12.51 27.26 6.68
N LEU A 118 11.33 27.85 6.51
CA LEU A 118 10.68 28.63 7.57
C LEU A 118 10.36 27.77 8.80
N THR A 119 9.98 26.51 8.58
CA THR A 119 9.78 25.55 9.68
C THR A 119 11.07 25.31 10.47
N TYR A 120 12.19 25.10 9.78
CA TYR A 120 13.48 24.89 10.44
C TYR A 120 13.98 26.14 11.15
N GLU A 121 13.88 27.31 10.51
CA GLU A 121 14.26 28.59 11.09
C GLU A 121 13.50 28.90 12.38
N ARG A 122 12.20 28.53 12.44
CA ARG A 122 11.40 28.73 13.66
C ARG A 122 11.74 27.73 14.77
N LEU A 123 12.01 26.47 14.43
CA LEU A 123 12.12 25.39 15.42
C LEU A 123 13.55 25.11 15.89
N ALA A 124 14.56 25.32 15.05
CA ALA A 124 15.96 25.06 15.42
C ALA A 124 16.42 25.88 16.65
N PRO A 125 16.09 27.18 16.77
CA PRO A 125 16.42 27.96 17.98
C PRO A 125 15.73 27.45 19.26
N LEU A 126 14.63 26.70 19.14
CA LEU A 126 13.90 26.13 20.26
C LEU A 126 14.48 24.77 20.70
N GLY A 127 15.54 24.29 20.06
CA GLY A 127 16.20 23.03 20.38
C GLY A 127 15.64 21.82 19.63
N VAL A 128 14.88 22.03 18.55
CA VAL A 128 14.51 20.95 17.62
C VAL A 128 15.63 20.74 16.60
N ARG A 129 16.26 19.56 16.57
CA ARG A 129 17.29 19.25 15.56
C ARG A 129 16.66 19.25 14.17
N CYS A 130 17.09 20.19 13.33
CA CYS A 130 16.70 20.29 11.92
C CYS A 130 17.92 19.97 11.04
N PRO A 131 17.76 19.35 9.86
CA PRO A 131 18.84 19.11 8.91
C PRO A 131 19.61 20.39 8.63
N ALA A 132 20.94 20.31 8.49
CA ALA A 132 21.70 21.46 8.01
C ALA A 132 21.19 21.86 6.61
N VAL A 133 20.96 23.16 6.39
CA VAL A 133 20.57 23.71 5.09
C VAL A 133 21.81 24.36 4.48
N TYR A 134 22.08 24.04 3.22
CA TYR A 134 23.29 24.51 2.52
C TYR A 134 22.93 25.49 1.41
N GLU A 135 23.80 26.48 1.23
CA GLU A 135 23.92 27.16 -0.05
C GLU A 135 24.60 26.23 -1.05
N ALA A 136 24.19 26.26 -2.32
CA ALA A 136 24.62 25.27 -3.32
C ALA A 136 26.16 25.18 -3.47
N GLY A 137 26.86 26.31 -3.40
CA GLY A 137 28.32 26.37 -3.49
C GLY A 137 29.07 25.92 -2.22
N ALA A 138 28.37 25.71 -1.12
CA ALA A 138 28.91 25.32 0.19
C ALA A 138 28.32 23.99 0.70
N ALA A 139 27.69 23.21 -0.17
CA ALA A 139 27.07 21.94 0.20
C ALA A 139 28.13 20.90 0.66
N VAL A 140 27.80 20.18 1.72
CA VAL A 140 28.59 19.04 2.21
C VAL A 140 28.01 17.75 1.62
N TYR A 141 28.85 16.93 1.01
CA TYR A 141 28.44 15.70 0.33
C TYR A 141 28.61 14.44 1.19
N PRO A 142 27.72 13.44 1.04
CA PRO A 142 26.51 13.48 0.23
C PRO A 142 25.44 14.41 0.83
N CYS A 143 24.73 15.15 -0.03
CA CYS A 143 23.63 16.03 0.36
C CYS A 143 22.28 15.53 -0.20
N PHE A 144 21.20 16.22 0.14
CA PHE A 144 19.85 15.89 -0.30
C PHE A 144 19.15 17.13 -0.84
N VAL A 145 18.60 17.04 -2.05
CA VAL A 145 17.80 18.10 -2.67
C VAL A 145 16.33 17.73 -2.57
N LYS A 146 15.49 18.70 -2.20
CA LYS A 146 14.03 18.55 -2.16
C LYS A 146 13.34 19.89 -2.42
N PRO A 147 12.09 19.93 -2.87
CA PRO A 147 11.36 21.18 -2.99
C PRO A 147 11.17 21.83 -1.61
N GLU A 148 11.36 23.14 -1.54
CA GLU A 148 11.08 23.98 -0.38
C GLU A 148 9.62 23.78 0.07
N ARG A 149 8.70 23.94 -0.88
CA ARG A 149 7.26 23.65 -0.74
C ARG A 149 6.92 22.42 -1.57
N GLY A 150 6.58 21.32 -0.93
CA GLY A 150 6.27 20.06 -1.61
C GLY A 150 5.63 19.05 -0.69
N GLN A 151 5.18 17.94 -1.25
CA GLN A 151 4.59 16.79 -0.54
C GLN A 151 4.89 15.51 -1.33
N GLY A 152 4.79 14.34 -0.69
CA GLY A 152 4.88 13.05 -1.40
C GLY A 152 6.25 12.77 -2.04
N SER A 153 7.33 13.33 -1.50
CA SER A 153 8.71 13.13 -1.99
C SER A 153 8.92 13.40 -3.49
N GLN A 154 8.06 14.21 -4.11
CA GLN A 154 8.21 14.61 -5.51
C GLN A 154 9.47 15.46 -5.67
N SER A 155 10.27 15.14 -6.70
CA SER A 155 11.51 15.87 -7.02
C SER A 155 12.54 15.93 -5.89
N SER A 156 12.63 14.88 -5.07
CA SER A 156 13.62 14.73 -4.01
C SER A 156 14.70 13.72 -4.38
N VAL A 157 15.98 14.05 -4.21
CA VAL A 157 17.11 13.21 -4.64
C VAL A 157 18.33 13.37 -3.73
N ALA A 158 19.06 12.27 -3.50
CA ALA A 158 20.36 12.30 -2.83
C ALA A 158 21.47 12.58 -3.84
N CYS A 159 22.35 13.51 -3.54
CA CYS A 159 23.42 13.96 -4.41
C CYS A 159 24.78 13.60 -3.79
N GLY A 160 25.52 12.72 -4.46
CA GLY A 160 26.85 12.27 -4.03
C GLY A 160 27.97 13.29 -4.29
N ASP A 161 27.76 14.20 -5.25
CA ASP A 161 28.76 15.18 -5.69
C ASP A 161 28.09 16.45 -6.28
N ALA A 162 28.94 17.41 -6.67
CA ALA A 162 28.50 18.69 -7.21
C ALA A 162 27.81 18.61 -8.58
N ALA A 163 28.16 17.62 -9.40
CA ALA A 163 27.52 17.42 -10.70
C ALA A 163 26.08 16.92 -10.51
N ALA A 164 25.89 15.92 -9.63
CA ALA A 164 24.58 15.43 -9.24
C ALA A 164 23.72 16.52 -8.57
N LEU A 165 24.32 17.38 -7.74
CA LEU A 165 23.63 18.53 -7.14
C LEU A 165 23.13 19.52 -8.20
N THR A 166 23.98 19.86 -9.17
CA THR A 166 23.63 20.79 -10.25
C THR A 166 22.43 20.28 -11.05
N GLU A 167 22.43 18.99 -11.39
CA GLU A 167 21.33 18.38 -12.13
C GLU A 167 20.04 18.33 -11.29
N ALA A 168 20.14 17.92 -10.03
CA ALA A 168 19.02 17.91 -9.09
C ALA A 168 18.36 19.29 -8.93
N MET A 169 19.17 20.35 -8.83
CA MET A 169 18.68 21.72 -8.72
C MET A 169 17.98 22.21 -9.99
N ARG A 170 18.39 21.73 -11.18
CA ARG A 170 17.70 22.05 -12.45
C ARG A 170 16.35 21.34 -12.56
N ALA A 171 16.26 20.10 -12.08
CA ALA A 171 15.05 19.29 -12.16
C ALA A 171 14.02 19.62 -11.06
N CYS A 172 14.43 20.27 -9.98
CA CYS A 172 13.59 20.56 -8.82
C CYS A 172 13.15 22.03 -8.82
N ALA A 173 11.83 22.27 -8.87
CA ALA A 173 11.29 23.61 -8.71
C ALA A 173 11.43 24.07 -7.24
N ASP A 174 12.05 25.23 -7.02
CA ASP A 174 12.33 25.81 -5.70
C ASP A 174 13.15 24.86 -4.79
N PRO A 175 14.40 24.53 -5.17
CA PRO A 175 15.19 23.51 -4.49
C PRO A 175 15.74 23.99 -3.15
N LEU A 176 15.62 23.13 -2.14
CA LEU A 176 16.29 23.24 -0.85
C LEU A 176 17.36 22.15 -0.74
N VAL A 177 18.61 22.56 -0.52
CA VAL A 177 19.74 21.65 -0.32
C VAL A 177 19.94 21.42 1.17
N CYS A 178 19.95 20.16 1.60
CA CYS A 178 20.04 19.78 3.01
C CYS A 178 21.07 18.67 3.27
N GLU A 179 21.42 18.50 4.53
CA GLU A 179 22.03 17.28 5.08
C GLU A 179 21.27 16.03 4.61
N LEU A 180 22.01 15.01 4.15
CA LEU A 180 21.45 13.70 3.87
C LEU A 180 21.22 12.95 5.20
N LEU A 181 19.97 12.52 5.42
CA LEU A 181 19.59 11.68 6.56
C LEU A 181 19.41 10.23 6.07
N PRO A 182 20.37 9.32 6.32
CA PRO A 182 20.36 7.98 5.74
C PRO A 182 19.55 6.95 6.55
N GLY A 183 19.25 7.21 7.82
CA GLY A 183 18.70 6.20 8.72
C GLY A 183 17.18 6.07 8.67
N GLU A 184 16.63 5.38 9.67
CA GLU A 184 15.20 5.08 9.79
C GLU A 184 14.34 6.35 9.82
N GLU A 185 13.14 6.25 9.22
CA GLU A 185 12.17 7.34 9.12
C GLU A 185 10.91 7.04 9.94
N TYR A 186 10.42 8.06 10.65
CA TYR A 186 9.28 7.97 11.55
C TYR A 186 8.27 9.07 11.28
N THR A 187 7.01 8.79 11.56
CA THR A 187 5.95 9.80 11.69
C THR A 187 5.45 9.80 13.12
N VAL A 188 5.37 10.99 13.72
CA VAL A 188 4.79 11.19 15.04
C VAL A 188 3.45 11.88 14.86
N ASP A 189 2.38 11.11 15.04
CA ASP A 189 1.03 11.65 15.06
C ASP A 189 0.78 12.33 16.40
N CYS A 190 0.08 13.46 16.39
CA CYS A 190 -0.17 14.29 17.55
C CYS A 190 -1.62 14.76 17.58
N ALA A 191 -2.12 15.02 18.79
CA ALA A 191 -3.32 15.80 19.02
C ALA A 191 -2.99 16.94 19.99
N SER A 192 -3.48 18.13 19.67
CA SER A 192 -3.36 19.31 20.53
C SER A 192 -4.71 19.97 20.77
N ASP A 193 -4.88 20.50 21.96
CA ASP A 193 -6.02 21.29 22.39
C ASP A 193 -5.56 22.74 22.56
N ARG A 194 -6.35 23.71 22.07
CA ARG A 194 -5.90 25.11 22.06
C ARG A 194 -5.67 25.72 23.45
N ASP A 195 -6.25 25.14 24.51
CA ASP A 195 -6.05 25.62 25.89
C ASP A 195 -5.07 24.74 26.67
N ARG A 196 -5.00 23.44 26.36
CA ARG A 196 -4.15 22.48 27.08
C ARG A 196 -2.80 22.19 26.42
N GLY A 197 -2.59 22.64 25.18
CA GLY A 197 -1.40 22.31 24.40
C GLY A 197 -1.44 20.87 23.88
N LEU A 198 -0.28 20.20 23.83
CA LEU A 198 -0.18 18.81 23.39
C LEU A 198 -0.91 17.87 24.36
N VAL A 199 -1.87 17.11 23.86
CA VAL A 199 -2.67 16.17 24.68
C VAL A 199 -2.34 14.70 24.42
N TRP A 200 -1.84 14.37 23.22
CA TRP A 200 -1.46 13.00 22.87
C TRP A 200 -0.43 13.03 21.74
N TYR A 201 0.47 12.06 21.75
CA TYR A 201 1.39 11.79 20.64
C TYR A 201 1.69 10.29 20.53
N GLY A 202 2.00 9.84 19.33
CA GLY A 202 2.34 8.46 19.03
C GLY A 202 3.27 8.35 17.82
N ALA A 203 4.34 7.58 17.96
CA ALA A 203 5.33 7.41 16.90
C ALA A 203 5.13 6.11 16.13
N ARG A 204 5.35 6.18 14.82
CA ARG A 204 5.28 5.04 13.90
C ARG A 204 6.50 5.03 12.99
N ARG A 205 7.11 3.87 12.79
CA ARG A 205 8.18 3.68 11.79
C ARG A 205 7.55 3.55 10.40
N ARG A 206 8.16 4.19 9.41
CA ARG A 206 7.77 4.09 8.00
C ARG A 206 8.57 2.99 7.33
N VAL A 207 8.06 1.75 7.38
CA VAL A 207 8.74 0.55 6.85
C VAL A 207 8.84 0.59 5.34
N ARG A 208 7.75 0.99 4.67
CA ARG A 208 7.69 1.11 3.21
C ARG A 208 7.02 2.41 2.82
N VAL A 209 7.68 3.15 1.93
CA VAL A 209 7.21 4.42 1.38
C VAL A 209 7.02 4.27 -0.13
N ARG A 210 5.88 4.75 -0.65
CA ARG A 210 5.58 4.79 -2.09
C ARG A 210 5.01 6.15 -2.43
N ALA A 211 5.55 6.82 -3.45
CA ALA A 211 5.18 8.19 -3.81
C ALA A 211 5.16 9.14 -2.59
N GLY A 212 6.15 9.00 -1.70
CA GLY A 212 6.30 9.74 -0.45
C GLY A 212 5.21 9.54 0.61
N GLN A 213 4.28 8.60 0.41
CA GLN A 213 3.30 8.20 1.42
C GLN A 213 3.74 6.91 2.11
N SER A 214 3.50 6.83 3.42
CA SER A 214 3.75 5.60 4.18
C SER A 214 2.68 4.58 3.81
N VAL A 215 3.09 3.50 3.16
CA VAL A 215 2.22 2.39 2.73
C VAL A 215 2.46 1.13 3.55
N CYS A 216 3.46 1.11 4.42
CA CYS A 216 3.60 0.11 5.47
C CYS A 216 4.19 0.81 6.71
N THR A 217 3.54 0.69 7.86
CA THR A 217 3.96 1.37 9.10
C THR A 217 3.72 0.49 10.32
N GLU A 218 4.65 0.57 11.27
CA GLU A 218 4.66 -0.21 12.51
C GLU A 218 4.73 0.76 13.68
N TRP A 219 4.10 0.39 14.81
CA TRP A 219 4.16 1.20 16.01
C TRP A 219 5.58 1.23 16.60
N CYS A 220 6.02 2.39 17.06
CA CYS A 220 7.28 2.53 17.79
C CYS A 220 7.00 2.71 19.27
N ASP A 221 7.35 1.70 20.07
CA ASP A 221 7.40 1.88 21.51
C ASP A 221 8.69 2.60 21.91
N PHE A 222 8.57 3.92 22.06
CA PHE A 222 9.65 4.75 22.59
C PHE A 222 9.53 5.01 24.09
N GLN A 223 8.58 4.38 24.78
CA GLN A 223 8.33 4.65 26.19
C GLN A 223 9.58 4.31 27.04
N GLY A 224 10.04 5.28 27.83
CA GLY A 224 11.22 5.12 28.68
C GLY A 224 12.57 5.13 27.94
N THR A 225 12.60 5.52 26.66
CA THR A 225 13.84 5.63 25.88
C THR A 225 14.26 7.10 25.67
N PRO A 226 15.55 7.39 25.44
CA PRO A 226 16.02 8.74 25.09
C PRO A 226 15.36 9.32 23.82
N ASP A 227 15.04 8.45 22.86
CA ASP A 227 14.29 8.84 21.67
C ASP A 227 12.84 9.23 22.03
N GLY A 228 12.22 8.55 22.98
CA GLY A 228 10.90 8.91 23.50
C GLY A 228 10.85 10.27 24.16
N ASP A 229 11.86 10.60 24.98
CA ASP A 229 11.99 11.92 25.58
C ASP A 229 12.18 13.00 24.50
N THR A 230 12.99 12.70 23.47
CA THR A 230 13.21 13.59 22.33
C THR A 230 11.92 13.83 21.53
N VAL A 231 11.20 12.77 21.20
CA VAL A 231 9.93 12.82 20.46
C VAL A 231 8.89 13.63 21.24
N LYS A 232 8.72 13.37 22.54
CA LYS A 232 7.80 14.12 23.41
C LYS A 232 8.15 15.61 23.45
N ARG A 233 9.44 15.91 23.63
CA ARG A 233 9.93 17.29 23.67
C ARG A 233 9.65 18.00 22.35
N TYR A 234 9.95 17.38 21.22
CA TYR A 234 9.68 17.97 19.91
C TYR A 234 8.18 18.18 19.68
N ALA A 235 7.34 17.20 20.01
CA ALA A 235 5.89 17.33 19.89
C ALA A 235 5.37 18.53 20.70
N THR A 236 5.88 18.72 21.91
CA THR A 236 5.50 19.84 22.80
C THR A 236 5.95 21.18 22.21
N LEU A 237 7.23 21.30 21.86
CA LEU A 237 7.80 22.53 21.29
C LEU A 237 7.10 22.94 19.99
N ILE A 238 6.81 21.99 19.11
CA ILE A 238 6.11 22.24 17.85
C ILE A 238 4.66 22.66 18.11
N SER A 239 3.97 21.99 19.05
CA SER A 239 2.60 22.36 19.43
C SER A 239 2.53 23.81 19.90
N ASP A 240 3.45 24.20 20.78
CA ASP A 240 3.46 25.52 21.42
C ASP A 240 3.89 26.60 20.42
N ALA A 241 4.94 26.36 19.64
CA ALA A 241 5.49 27.33 18.69
C ALA A 241 4.52 27.68 17.57
N PHE A 242 3.66 26.74 17.17
CA PHE A 242 2.74 26.90 16.05
C PHE A 242 1.27 26.98 16.46
N GLY A 243 0.96 26.90 17.76
CA GLY A 243 -0.41 26.90 18.26
C GLY A 243 -1.26 25.81 17.59
N MET A 244 -0.72 24.59 17.52
CA MET A 244 -1.36 23.45 16.87
C MET A 244 -2.70 23.11 17.54
N ARG A 245 -3.66 22.64 16.74
CA ARG A 245 -5.03 22.32 17.18
C ARG A 245 -5.53 21.08 16.47
N GLY A 246 -6.27 20.23 17.18
CA GLY A 246 -6.74 18.96 16.66
C GLY A 246 -5.59 18.02 16.32
N GLY A 247 -5.81 17.17 15.32
CA GLY A 247 -4.85 16.19 14.82
C GLY A 247 -3.83 16.82 13.86
N TRP A 248 -2.55 16.55 14.09
CA TRP A 248 -1.43 16.98 13.25
C TRP A 248 -0.29 15.95 13.33
N PHE A 249 0.75 16.09 12.51
CA PHE A 249 1.94 15.24 12.63
C PHE A 249 3.23 15.97 12.31
N PHE A 250 4.34 15.37 12.73
CA PHE A 250 5.66 15.71 12.24
C PHE A 250 6.45 14.44 11.89
N GLN A 251 7.44 14.57 11.01
CA GLN A 251 8.26 13.45 10.57
C GLN A 251 9.70 13.62 11.04
N LEU A 252 10.30 12.51 11.45
CA LEU A 252 11.68 12.43 11.89
C LEU A 252 12.45 11.44 11.04
N LYS A 253 13.75 11.67 10.87
CA LYS A 253 14.65 10.69 10.26
C LYS A 253 16.00 10.71 10.94
N ARG A 254 16.63 9.53 11.07
CA ARG A 254 17.95 9.42 11.69
C ARG A 254 19.04 9.95 10.76
N ASN A 255 19.92 10.77 11.31
CA ASN A 255 21.17 11.14 10.64
C ASN A 255 22.20 9.99 10.69
N ALA A 256 23.39 10.21 10.15
CA ALA A 256 24.47 9.22 10.16
C ALA A 256 24.98 8.86 11.57
N ALA A 257 24.78 9.74 12.56
CA ALA A 257 25.10 9.49 13.96
C ALA A 257 23.97 8.80 14.74
N GLY A 258 22.83 8.51 14.09
CA GLY A 258 21.66 7.88 14.70
C GLY A 258 20.70 8.85 15.40
N GLU A 259 20.95 10.16 15.36
CA GLU A 259 20.12 11.18 16.02
C GLU A 259 18.87 11.50 15.20
N LEU A 260 17.74 11.75 15.89
CA LEU A 260 16.48 12.13 15.26
C LEU A 260 16.48 13.61 14.81
N ALA A 261 16.34 13.83 13.51
CA ALA A 261 16.21 15.16 12.90
C ALA A 261 14.86 15.35 12.22
N LEU A 262 14.33 16.58 12.28
CA LEU A 262 13.04 16.97 11.73
C LEU A 262 13.02 16.99 10.19
N LEU A 263 12.10 16.27 9.57
CA LEU A 263 11.87 16.33 8.12
C LEU A 263 10.82 17.37 7.75
N GLU A 264 9.63 17.28 8.33
CA GLU A 264 8.50 18.16 8.06
C GLU A 264 7.52 18.18 9.23
N VAL A 265 6.70 19.22 9.27
CA VAL A 265 5.54 19.38 10.16
C VAL A 265 4.35 19.66 9.27
N ALA A 266 3.22 18.99 9.52
CA ALA A 266 1.99 19.24 8.78
C ALA A 266 0.82 19.45 9.75
N PRO A 267 0.05 20.55 9.60
CA PRO A 267 -1.06 20.87 10.48
C PRO A 267 -2.35 20.15 10.06
N ARG A 268 -2.23 18.84 9.80
CA ARG A 268 -3.32 17.95 9.37
C ARG A 268 -2.98 16.51 9.73
N LEU A 269 -3.94 15.60 9.59
CA LEU A 269 -3.69 14.17 9.77
C LEU A 269 -2.77 13.61 8.67
N ALA A 270 -1.96 12.62 9.05
CA ALA A 270 -1.25 11.78 8.09
C ALA A 270 -2.23 10.77 7.48
N GLY A 271 -2.09 10.46 6.18
CA GLY A 271 -2.91 9.41 5.55
C GLY A 271 -2.67 8.00 6.11
N ALA A 272 -1.67 7.82 6.98
CA ALA A 272 -1.36 6.58 7.68
C ALA A 272 -1.69 6.63 9.18
N ALA A 273 -2.45 7.64 9.63
CA ALA A 273 -2.88 7.78 11.02
C ALA A 273 -3.89 6.70 11.46
N GLY A 274 -4.38 5.86 10.54
CA GLY A 274 -5.28 4.74 10.84
C GLY A 274 -4.74 3.75 11.84
N LEU A 275 -3.40 3.58 11.92
CA LEU A 275 -2.79 2.79 12.98
C LEU A 275 -3.03 3.42 14.37
N ALA A 276 -2.90 4.75 14.50
CA ALA A 276 -3.20 5.44 15.75
C ALA A 276 -4.69 5.35 16.12
N ARG A 277 -5.59 5.53 15.14
CA ARG A 277 -7.05 5.33 15.31
C ARG A 277 -7.35 3.95 15.85
N CYS A 278 -6.83 2.90 15.22
CA CYS A 278 -7.07 1.51 15.60
C CYS A 278 -6.45 1.13 16.95
N LEU A 279 -5.49 1.92 17.44
CA LEU A 279 -4.93 1.82 18.79
C LEU A 279 -5.66 2.71 19.82
N GLY A 280 -6.72 3.42 19.41
CA GLY A 280 -7.61 4.21 20.29
C GLY A 280 -7.44 5.72 20.22
N ALA A 281 -6.46 6.22 19.44
CA ALA A 281 -6.27 7.64 19.21
C ALA A 281 -6.91 8.07 17.88
N ASN A 282 -8.24 8.23 17.88
CA ASN A 282 -8.97 8.73 16.71
C ASN A 282 -8.79 10.26 16.55
N LEU A 283 -7.72 10.65 15.85
CA LEU A 283 -7.34 12.07 15.68
C LEU A 283 -8.42 12.90 14.96
N ALA A 284 -9.22 12.29 14.08
CA ALA A 284 -10.30 12.96 13.38
C ALA A 284 -11.41 13.37 14.38
N GLN A 285 -11.83 12.43 15.23
CA GLN A 285 -12.78 12.68 16.30
C GLN A 285 -12.26 13.73 17.31
N LEU A 286 -11.00 13.60 17.74
CA LEU A 286 -10.39 14.56 18.68
C LEU A 286 -10.35 15.98 18.08
N THR A 287 -10.14 16.09 16.77
CA THR A 287 -10.21 17.38 16.06
C THR A 287 -11.61 17.99 16.10
N LEU A 288 -12.65 17.18 15.90
CA LEU A 288 -14.03 17.66 16.03
C LEU A 288 -14.34 18.13 17.45
N LEU A 289 -13.95 17.36 18.47
CA LEU A 289 -14.16 17.72 19.89
C LEU A 289 -13.44 19.03 20.25
N GLU A 290 -12.22 19.24 19.73
CA GLU A 290 -11.46 20.49 19.87
C GLU A 290 -12.21 21.67 19.24
N ILE A 291 -12.72 21.50 18.01
CA ILE A 291 -13.45 22.53 17.28
C ILE A 291 -14.76 22.89 17.99
N ARG A 292 -15.48 21.90 18.53
CA ARG A 292 -16.71 22.07 19.31
C ARG A 292 -16.50 22.72 20.68
N ARG A 293 -15.26 22.76 21.17
CA ARG A 293 -14.91 23.22 22.53
C ARG A 293 -15.56 22.35 23.61
N ASP A 294 -15.64 21.05 23.38
CA ASP A 294 -16.19 20.13 24.37
C ASP A 294 -15.24 20.05 25.59
N ALA A 295 -15.78 20.37 26.77
CA ALA A 295 -15.01 20.86 27.92
C ALA A 295 -14.03 19.87 28.56
N ALA A 296 -14.07 18.59 28.21
CA ALA A 296 -13.09 17.59 28.66
C ALA A 296 -13.17 16.32 27.82
N TRP A 297 -12.22 16.16 26.90
CA TRP A 297 -11.97 14.88 26.22
C TRP A 297 -10.58 14.35 26.60
N SER A 298 -10.48 13.03 26.68
CA SER A 298 -9.27 12.29 27.03
C SER A 298 -9.04 11.20 25.99
N VAL A 299 -7.78 10.88 25.73
CA VAL A 299 -7.43 9.79 24.82
C VAL A 299 -7.27 8.51 25.61
N MET A 300 -7.95 7.45 25.17
CA MET A 300 -7.81 6.11 25.73
C MET A 300 -7.26 5.20 24.65
N THR A 301 -6.18 4.49 24.96
CA THR A 301 -5.44 3.72 23.96
C THR A 301 -5.24 2.27 24.38
N ASN A 302 -5.25 1.37 23.40
CA ASN A 302 -4.88 -0.03 23.55
C ASN A 302 -3.41 -0.27 23.21
N ILE A 303 -2.55 0.77 23.27
CA ILE A 303 -1.15 0.66 22.81
C ILE A 303 -0.40 -0.45 23.54
N THR A 304 -0.49 -0.49 24.87
CA THR A 304 0.25 -1.45 25.71
C THR A 304 -0.12 -2.91 25.44
N CYS A 305 -1.34 -3.19 24.99
CA CYS A 305 -1.85 -4.54 24.78
C CYS A 305 -1.97 -4.97 23.32
N TYR A 306 -2.06 -4.02 22.37
CA TYR A 306 -2.33 -4.28 20.96
C TYR A 306 -1.28 -3.71 19.99
N ALA A 307 -0.54 -2.66 20.34
CA ALA A 307 0.42 -2.06 19.40
C ALA A 307 1.55 -3.02 18.97
N PRO A 308 2.13 -3.85 19.85
CA PRO A 308 3.12 -4.85 19.44
C PRO A 308 2.55 -5.94 18.50
N ARG A 309 1.24 -5.98 18.29
CA ARG A 309 0.56 -7.02 17.51
C ARG A 309 -0.02 -6.50 16.21
N LEU A 310 0.17 -5.21 15.88
CA LEU A 310 -0.49 -4.57 14.74
C LEU A 310 0.50 -3.79 13.87
N ARG A 311 0.48 -4.12 12.58
CA ARG A 311 1.11 -3.36 11.51
C ARG A 311 0.05 -2.93 10.51
N MET A 312 0.16 -1.70 10.01
CA MET A 312 -0.71 -1.22 8.95
C MET A 312 -0.01 -1.29 7.60
N ASP A 313 -0.64 -1.91 6.61
CA ASP A 313 -0.19 -1.97 5.23
C ASP A 313 -1.28 -1.41 4.30
N LYS A 314 -0.87 -0.63 3.30
CA LYS A 314 -1.72 -0.04 2.28
C LYS A 314 -1.22 -0.47 0.90
N ALA A 315 -2.15 -1.05 0.14
CA ALA A 315 -2.00 -1.26 -1.29
C ALA A 315 -3.08 -0.45 -2.02
N TYR A 316 -4.24 -1.08 -2.27
CA TYR A 316 -5.47 -0.41 -2.70
C TYR A 316 -6.51 -0.29 -1.57
N ALA A 317 -6.35 -1.09 -0.52
CA ALA A 317 -7.11 -0.99 0.72
C ALA A 317 -6.14 -0.89 1.89
N THR A 318 -6.60 -0.29 2.98
CA THR A 318 -5.88 -0.31 4.25
C THR A 318 -6.15 -1.63 4.96
N MET A 319 -5.07 -2.32 5.34
CA MET A 319 -5.11 -3.59 6.04
C MET A 319 -4.33 -3.47 7.34
N LEU A 320 -4.93 -3.92 8.44
CA LEU A 320 -4.20 -4.19 9.67
C LEU A 320 -3.84 -5.67 9.71
N VAL A 321 -2.54 -5.93 9.80
CA VAL A 321 -1.98 -7.28 9.81
C VAL A 321 -1.30 -7.53 11.14
N PRO A 322 -1.48 -8.74 11.71
CA PRO A 322 -0.72 -9.18 12.86
C PRO A 322 0.78 -9.10 12.59
N ASP A 323 1.52 -8.51 13.53
CA ASP A 323 2.97 -8.42 13.41
C ASP A 323 3.62 -9.77 13.79
N ALA A 324 4.07 -10.50 12.77
CA ALA A 324 4.75 -11.79 12.94
C ALA A 324 6.16 -11.65 13.52
N ALA A 325 6.79 -10.48 13.42
CA ALA A 325 8.14 -10.25 13.93
C ALA A 325 8.17 -9.99 15.44
N ALA A 326 7.04 -9.58 16.03
CA ALA A 326 6.93 -9.27 17.45
C ALA A 326 6.84 -10.50 18.37
N GLY A 327 6.92 -11.72 17.84
CA GLY A 327 6.84 -12.97 18.62
C GLY A 327 5.52 -13.16 19.40
N GLY A 328 4.53 -12.30 19.15
CA GLY A 328 3.25 -12.28 19.85
C GLY A 328 2.19 -13.11 19.15
N ALA A 329 1.27 -13.66 19.94
CA ALA A 329 0.06 -14.30 19.42
C ALA A 329 -0.75 -13.31 18.56
N THR A 330 -1.46 -13.80 17.53
CA THR A 330 -2.35 -12.97 16.71
C THR A 330 -3.34 -12.19 17.60
N PRO A 331 -3.84 -11.00 17.19
CA PRO A 331 -4.82 -10.24 17.96
C PRO A 331 -5.99 -11.08 18.50
N GLY A 332 -6.47 -12.05 17.71
CA GLY A 332 -7.53 -12.99 18.10
C GLY A 332 -7.14 -14.06 19.14
N ALA A 333 -5.86 -14.30 19.40
CA ALA A 333 -5.40 -15.20 20.46
C ALA A 333 -5.29 -14.51 21.84
N ALA A 334 -5.46 -13.19 21.89
CA ALA A 334 -5.33 -12.39 23.10
C ALA A 334 -6.54 -12.41 24.03
N TYR A 335 -7.69 -12.90 23.54
CA TYR A 335 -8.96 -12.93 24.26
C TYR A 335 -9.74 -14.20 23.90
N ASP A 336 -10.65 -14.63 24.78
CA ASP A 336 -11.59 -15.74 24.54
C ASP A 336 -13.04 -15.28 24.38
N THR A 337 -13.33 -14.05 24.80
CA THR A 337 -14.68 -13.48 24.87
C THR A 337 -14.73 -12.13 24.15
N VAL A 338 -15.79 -11.90 23.37
CA VAL A 338 -16.12 -10.59 22.78
C VAL A 338 -17.39 -10.10 23.44
N VAL A 339 -17.30 -8.99 24.16
CA VAL A 339 -18.46 -8.30 24.73
C VAL A 339 -18.76 -7.07 23.87
N VAL A 340 -20.00 -6.90 23.45
CA VAL A 340 -20.39 -5.83 22.52
C VAL A 340 -21.67 -5.13 22.95
N ASP A 341 -21.72 -3.81 22.78
CA ASP A 341 -22.95 -3.03 22.93
C ASP A 341 -23.88 -3.13 21.71
N LEU A 342 -25.18 -2.99 21.95
CA LEU A 342 -26.19 -3.03 20.92
C LEU A 342 -26.38 -1.68 20.20
N ASP A 343 -26.76 -0.64 20.94
CA ASP A 343 -27.30 0.59 20.34
C ASP A 343 -26.16 1.51 19.91
N ASP A 344 -26.25 2.11 18.72
CA ASP A 344 -25.22 3.00 18.17
C ASP A 344 -23.82 2.33 17.99
N THR A 345 -23.68 1.05 18.35
CA THR A 345 -22.49 0.20 18.19
C THR A 345 -22.71 -0.92 17.16
N LEU A 346 -23.56 -1.92 17.49
CA LEU A 346 -23.90 -3.03 16.59
C LEU A 346 -25.06 -2.69 15.66
N VAL A 347 -26.05 -1.97 16.18
CA VAL A 347 -27.19 -1.46 15.43
C VAL A 347 -27.09 0.06 15.40
N LEU A 348 -26.80 0.59 14.22
CA LEU A 348 -26.61 2.00 13.95
C LEU A 348 -27.95 2.67 13.64
N GLY A 349 -28.13 3.91 14.13
CA GLY A 349 -29.32 4.71 13.88
C GLY A 349 -30.54 4.30 14.70
N ARG A 350 -31.67 4.97 14.47
CA ARG A 350 -32.90 4.80 15.26
C ARG A 350 -34.13 4.63 14.38
N GLY A 351 -35.16 3.95 14.92
CA GLY A 351 -36.44 3.75 14.24
C GLY A 351 -36.33 2.94 12.94
N ALA A 352 -37.09 3.34 11.91
CA ALA A 352 -37.14 2.64 10.61
C ALA A 352 -35.82 2.71 9.81
N GLY A 353 -34.91 3.63 10.18
CA GLY A 353 -33.61 3.81 9.56
C GLY A 353 -32.51 2.91 10.11
N GLN A 354 -32.81 2.05 11.09
CA GLN A 354 -31.80 1.18 11.71
C GLN A 354 -31.08 0.30 10.68
N ARG A 355 -29.76 0.19 10.85
CA ARG A 355 -28.86 -0.63 10.03
C ARG A 355 -27.90 -1.37 10.96
N VAL A 356 -27.43 -2.52 10.50
CA VAL A 356 -26.39 -3.27 11.21
C VAL A 356 -25.02 -2.71 10.85
N ASN A 357 -24.13 -2.60 11.83
CA ASN A 357 -22.72 -2.34 11.58
C ASN A 357 -22.07 -3.59 10.95
N VAL A 358 -21.95 -3.57 9.62
CA VAL A 358 -21.51 -4.75 8.84
C VAL A 358 -20.07 -5.15 9.16
N ALA A 359 -19.18 -4.18 9.39
CA ALA A 359 -17.79 -4.47 9.76
C ALA A 359 -17.72 -5.20 11.11
N LEU A 360 -18.50 -4.75 12.09
CA LEU A 360 -18.59 -5.39 13.39
C LEU A 360 -19.21 -6.79 13.29
N VAL A 361 -20.25 -6.99 12.47
CA VAL A 361 -20.80 -8.34 12.24
C VAL A 361 -19.79 -9.27 11.57
N ALA A 362 -19.05 -8.80 10.56
CA ALA A 362 -17.99 -9.60 9.95
C ALA A 362 -16.96 -10.05 11.00
N PHE A 363 -16.56 -9.15 11.91
CA PHE A 363 -15.70 -9.50 13.03
C PHE A 363 -16.35 -10.50 14.01
N LEU A 364 -17.62 -10.33 14.37
CA LEU A 364 -18.31 -11.27 15.27
C LEU A 364 -18.36 -12.69 14.69
N PHE A 365 -18.61 -12.84 13.38
CA PHE A 365 -18.53 -14.15 12.72
C PHE A 365 -17.11 -14.71 12.68
N GLN A 366 -16.10 -13.87 12.44
CA GLN A 366 -14.69 -14.28 12.54
C GLN A 366 -14.38 -14.80 13.96
N ALA A 367 -14.81 -14.09 15.01
CA ALA A 367 -14.62 -14.51 16.39
C ALA A 367 -15.36 -15.81 16.71
N ARG A 368 -16.61 -15.96 16.25
CA ARG A 368 -17.39 -17.21 16.39
C ARG A 368 -16.70 -18.39 15.72
N ASN A 369 -16.19 -18.21 14.50
CA ASN A 369 -15.46 -19.25 13.77
C ASN A 369 -14.17 -19.67 14.50
N ALA A 370 -13.56 -18.75 15.25
CA ALA A 370 -12.41 -19.02 16.11
C ALA A 370 -12.79 -19.57 17.50
N GLY A 371 -14.06 -19.97 17.71
CA GLY A 371 -14.55 -20.54 18.97
C GLY A 371 -14.66 -19.54 20.12
N LYS A 372 -14.67 -18.23 19.84
CA LYS A 372 -14.78 -17.20 20.88
C LYS A 372 -16.22 -17.08 21.37
N LYS A 373 -16.38 -16.81 22.67
CA LYS A 373 -17.68 -16.55 23.27
C LYS A 373 -18.15 -15.14 22.89
N LEU A 374 -19.38 -15.01 22.39
CA LEU A 374 -19.98 -13.72 22.07
C LEU A 374 -21.02 -13.35 23.13
N VAL A 375 -20.90 -12.16 23.70
CA VAL A 375 -21.77 -11.63 24.75
C VAL A 375 -22.31 -10.27 24.32
N LEU A 376 -23.63 -10.11 24.36
CA LEU A 376 -24.28 -8.83 24.13
C LEU A 376 -24.60 -8.17 25.48
N VAL A 377 -24.20 -6.91 25.67
CA VAL A 377 -24.55 -6.13 26.86
C VAL A 377 -25.18 -4.83 26.39
N THR A 378 -26.39 -4.50 26.85
CA THR A 378 -27.05 -3.27 26.39
C THR A 378 -27.92 -2.64 27.45
N ARG A 379 -28.05 -1.32 27.36
CA ARG A 379 -28.99 -0.49 28.13
C ARG A 379 -30.21 -0.06 27.30
N SER A 380 -30.45 -0.69 26.15
CA SER A 380 -31.50 -0.28 25.21
C SER A 380 -32.84 -0.10 25.90
N ALA A 381 -33.56 0.97 25.55
CA ALA A 381 -34.95 1.09 25.94
C ALA A 381 -35.83 0.07 25.17
N SER A 382 -35.38 -0.36 24.00
CA SER A 382 -36.10 -1.27 23.11
C SER A 382 -36.11 -2.70 23.65
N ASP A 383 -37.05 -3.51 23.17
CA ASP A 383 -37.00 -4.96 23.35
C ASP A 383 -35.87 -5.55 22.50
N VAL A 384 -34.82 -6.00 23.18
CA VAL A 384 -33.59 -6.53 22.56
C VAL A 384 -33.91 -7.72 21.65
N SER A 385 -34.82 -8.61 22.06
CA SER A 385 -35.19 -9.79 21.27
C SER A 385 -35.81 -9.41 19.93
N VAL A 386 -36.66 -8.38 19.93
CA VAL A 386 -37.28 -7.85 18.71
C VAL A 386 -36.25 -7.20 17.79
N VAL A 387 -35.30 -6.43 18.35
CA VAL A 387 -34.24 -5.78 17.56
C VAL A 387 -33.32 -6.83 16.92
N LEU A 388 -32.90 -7.84 17.69
CA LEU A 388 -32.04 -8.91 17.17
C LEU A 388 -32.74 -9.74 16.10
N ALA A 389 -34.01 -10.12 16.31
CA ALA A 389 -34.78 -10.89 15.33
C ALA A 389 -34.97 -10.11 14.02
N ARG A 390 -35.28 -8.81 14.11
CA ARG A 390 -35.42 -7.91 12.94
C ARG A 390 -34.16 -7.90 12.08
N HIS A 391 -32.98 -7.98 12.69
CA HIS A 391 -31.70 -7.91 12.01
C HIS A 391 -31.03 -9.27 11.79
N ALA A 392 -31.73 -10.38 12.09
CA ALA A 392 -31.22 -11.75 12.00
C ALA A 392 -29.94 -11.99 12.84
N LEU A 393 -29.88 -11.42 14.04
CA LEU A 393 -28.73 -11.49 14.95
C LEU A 393 -28.99 -12.37 16.19
N THR A 394 -30.17 -12.97 16.34
CA THR A 394 -30.58 -13.69 17.56
C THR A 394 -29.65 -14.84 17.93
N GLU A 395 -29.25 -15.67 16.95
CA GLU A 395 -28.50 -16.91 17.17
C GLU A 395 -26.97 -16.72 17.29
N LEU A 396 -26.51 -15.48 17.49
CA LEU A 396 -25.08 -15.17 17.61
C LEU A 396 -24.56 -15.30 19.04
N TRP A 397 -25.42 -15.12 20.03
CA TRP A 397 -25.00 -14.81 21.40
C TRP A 397 -24.96 -16.04 22.29
N ALA A 398 -23.88 -16.18 23.05
CA ALA A 398 -23.85 -17.11 24.18
C ALA A 398 -24.62 -16.54 25.37
N GLU A 399 -24.56 -15.22 25.58
CA GLU A 399 -25.24 -14.50 26.65
C GLU A 399 -25.75 -13.14 26.16
N ILE A 400 -26.90 -12.72 26.69
CA ILE A 400 -27.48 -11.39 26.46
C ILE A 400 -27.83 -10.78 27.81
N HIS A 401 -27.18 -9.67 28.15
CA HIS A 401 -27.37 -8.93 29.39
C HIS A 401 -28.08 -7.60 29.10
N HIS A 402 -29.38 -7.55 29.43
CA HIS A 402 -30.19 -6.33 29.31
C HIS A 402 -30.18 -5.57 30.64
N LEU A 403 -29.29 -4.58 30.75
CA LEU A 403 -29.04 -3.87 32.01
C LEU A 403 -30.19 -2.90 32.34
N ARG A 404 -30.73 -3.01 33.56
CA ARG A 404 -31.74 -2.11 34.13
C ARG A 404 -31.23 -1.57 35.47
N GLY A 405 -31.52 -0.30 35.80
CA GLY A 405 -31.23 0.24 37.14
C GLY A 405 -29.79 0.70 37.39
N GLY A 406 -29.03 1.07 36.36
CA GLY A 406 -27.73 1.73 36.51
C GLY A 406 -26.53 0.81 36.76
N GLU A 407 -26.72 -0.51 36.64
CA GLU A 407 -25.64 -1.49 36.71
C GLU A 407 -24.50 -1.17 35.72
N PRO A 408 -23.22 -1.23 36.15
CA PRO A 408 -22.08 -0.94 35.28
C PRO A 408 -21.89 -2.05 34.23
N LYS A 409 -21.39 -1.69 33.03
CA LYS A 409 -21.15 -2.69 31.98
C LYS A 409 -19.97 -3.59 32.37
N SER A 410 -19.01 -3.07 33.14
CA SER A 410 -17.86 -3.83 33.65
C SER A 410 -18.23 -5.10 34.44
N ALA A 411 -19.39 -5.14 35.09
CA ALA A 411 -19.86 -6.33 35.83
C ALA A 411 -20.06 -7.55 34.92
N HIS A 412 -20.24 -7.33 33.62
CA HIS A 412 -20.48 -8.37 32.60
C HIS A 412 -19.29 -8.59 31.66
N VAL A 413 -18.14 -8.01 31.98
CA VAL A 413 -16.93 -8.08 31.15
C VAL A 413 -15.86 -8.88 31.87
N PRO A 414 -15.62 -10.15 31.49
CA PRO A 414 -14.60 -10.97 32.14
C PRO A 414 -13.19 -10.49 31.78
N PRO A 415 -12.16 -10.78 32.60
CA PRO A 415 -10.79 -10.32 32.38
C PRO A 415 -10.14 -10.78 31.06
N THR A 416 -10.66 -11.86 30.47
CA THR A 416 -10.18 -12.44 29.20
C THR A 416 -10.93 -11.88 27.97
N ALA A 417 -11.79 -10.88 28.16
CA ALA A 417 -12.59 -10.29 27.09
C ALA A 417 -11.89 -9.13 26.37
N ILE A 418 -12.44 -8.79 25.22
CA ILE A 418 -12.42 -7.43 24.69
C ILE A 418 -13.83 -6.83 24.78
N PHE A 419 -13.91 -5.50 24.80
CA PHE A 419 -15.19 -4.78 24.87
C PHE A 419 -15.35 -3.79 23.71
N VAL A 420 -16.47 -3.83 23.01
CA VAL A 420 -16.77 -2.96 21.85
C VAL A 420 -18.01 -2.11 22.12
N ASP A 421 -17.85 -0.78 22.10
CA ASP A 421 -18.90 0.19 22.48
C ASP A 421 -18.59 1.60 21.91
N ASP A 422 -19.56 2.30 21.33
CA ASP A 422 -19.40 3.67 20.84
C ASP A 422 -19.22 4.69 21.98
N SER A 423 -19.78 4.39 23.16
CA SER A 423 -19.76 5.26 24.32
C SER A 423 -18.38 5.33 24.96
N PHE A 424 -17.71 6.47 24.80
CA PHE A 424 -16.41 6.72 25.44
C PHE A 424 -16.47 6.55 26.96
N ALA A 425 -17.56 6.99 27.61
CA ALA A 425 -17.70 6.90 29.05
C ALA A 425 -17.81 5.44 29.53
N GLU A 426 -18.55 4.59 28.81
CA GLU A 426 -18.71 3.17 29.15
C GLU A 426 -17.42 2.40 28.86
N ARG A 427 -16.77 2.65 27.72
CA ARG A 427 -15.46 2.05 27.45
C ARG A 427 -14.43 2.41 28.51
N ARG A 428 -14.37 3.68 28.93
CA ARG A 428 -13.46 4.13 29.99
C ARG A 428 -13.78 3.47 31.34
N GLU A 429 -15.06 3.33 31.67
CA GLU A 429 -15.52 2.64 32.87
C GLU A 429 -15.06 1.18 32.87
N VAL A 430 -15.32 0.45 31.78
CA VAL A 430 -14.89 -0.95 31.61
C VAL A 430 -13.37 -1.07 31.68
N ALA A 431 -12.63 -0.27 30.91
CA ALA A 431 -11.16 -0.30 30.90
C ALA A 431 -10.57 -0.03 32.30
N ALA A 432 -11.11 0.93 33.04
CA ALA A 432 -10.64 1.25 34.38
C ALA A 432 -10.97 0.16 35.42
N ALA A 433 -12.13 -0.49 35.29
CA ALA A 433 -12.59 -1.51 36.23
C ALA A 433 -11.94 -2.89 36.01
N THR A 434 -11.72 -3.27 34.74
CA THR A 434 -11.31 -4.65 34.39
C THR A 434 -9.93 -4.73 33.74
N GLY A 435 -9.39 -3.62 33.24
CA GLY A 435 -8.12 -3.58 32.51
C GLY A 435 -8.20 -4.16 31.09
N VAL A 436 -9.39 -4.56 30.61
CA VAL A 436 -9.53 -5.14 29.28
C VAL A 436 -9.39 -4.09 28.18
N PRO A 437 -8.91 -4.48 26.99
CA PRO A 437 -8.88 -3.61 25.82
C PRO A 437 -10.31 -3.24 25.38
N THR A 438 -10.52 -1.96 25.07
CA THR A 438 -11.84 -1.46 24.64
C THR A 438 -11.77 -0.76 23.28
N PHE A 439 -12.79 -0.93 22.45
CA PHE A 439 -12.81 -0.49 21.06
C PHE A 439 -14.10 0.26 20.76
N ASP A 440 -14.03 1.38 20.05
CA ASP A 440 -15.24 1.94 19.42
C ASP A 440 -15.45 1.34 18.03
N ALA A 441 -16.59 1.69 17.42
CA ALA A 441 -16.97 1.21 16.10
C ALA A 441 -15.93 1.53 15.01
N THR A 442 -15.21 2.65 15.10
CA THR A 442 -14.15 3.04 14.14
C THR A 442 -12.85 2.26 14.35
N MET A 443 -12.74 1.45 15.40
CA MET A 443 -11.54 0.66 15.70
C MET A 443 -11.67 -0.82 15.30
N VAL A 444 -12.83 -1.25 14.78
CA VAL A 444 -13.11 -2.67 14.47
C VAL A 444 -12.12 -3.25 13.46
N ASP A 445 -11.55 -2.43 12.58
CA ASP A 445 -10.49 -2.84 11.64
C ASP A 445 -9.28 -3.47 12.34
N ALA A 446 -9.00 -3.07 13.59
CA ALA A 446 -7.93 -3.62 14.42
C ALA A 446 -8.15 -5.09 14.78
N LEU A 447 -9.40 -5.54 14.74
CA LEU A 447 -9.85 -6.86 15.18
C LEU A 447 -10.10 -7.80 14.00
N VAL A 448 -10.29 -7.26 12.79
CA VAL A 448 -10.54 -8.02 11.57
C VAL A 448 -9.23 -8.55 10.99
N ASP A 449 -9.16 -9.88 10.82
CA ASP A 449 -8.09 -10.56 10.12
C ASP A 449 -8.66 -11.29 8.90
N ARG A 450 -8.60 -10.64 7.73
CA ARG A 450 -9.13 -11.19 6.48
C ARG A 450 -8.47 -12.51 6.05
N ARG A 451 -7.31 -12.87 6.62
CA ARG A 451 -6.66 -14.17 6.36
C ARG A 451 -7.46 -15.33 6.97
N LEU A 452 -8.20 -15.07 8.05
CA LEU A 452 -9.06 -16.04 8.73
C LEU A 452 -10.42 -16.25 8.03
N TRP A 453 -10.74 -15.45 7.02
CA TRP A 453 -12.01 -15.56 6.28
C TRP A 453 -11.99 -16.68 5.23
N ARG A 454 -10.83 -17.30 5.02
CA ARG A 454 -10.68 -18.49 4.18
C ARG A 454 -10.69 -19.73 5.07
N ALA A 455 -11.43 -20.75 4.66
CA ALA A 455 -11.30 -22.06 5.28
C ALA A 455 -9.84 -22.54 5.19
N ALA A 456 -9.31 -23.10 6.28
CA ALA A 456 -8.07 -23.85 6.19
C ALA A 456 -8.25 -24.97 5.15
N PRO A 457 -7.25 -25.23 4.28
CA PRO A 457 -7.32 -26.39 3.41
C PRO A 457 -7.53 -27.63 4.29
N ALA A 458 -8.52 -28.45 3.96
CA ALA A 458 -8.80 -29.67 4.71
C ALA A 458 -7.51 -30.49 4.78
N THR A 459 -7.03 -30.76 5.99
CA THR A 459 -5.99 -31.78 6.19
C THR A 459 -6.63 -33.11 5.85
N SER A 460 -6.41 -33.61 4.64
CA SER A 460 -6.88 -34.93 4.23
C SER A 460 -6.09 -36.00 4.99
N ASP A 461 -6.73 -36.61 5.98
CA ASP A 461 -6.51 -38.03 6.21
C ASP A 461 -6.82 -38.78 4.91
N SER A 462 -5.87 -39.61 4.47
CA SER A 462 -5.85 -40.44 3.25
C SER A 462 -5.70 -39.71 1.89
N PRO A 463 -4.85 -40.23 0.98
CA PRO A 463 -4.72 -39.71 -0.38
C PRO A 463 -5.89 -40.22 -1.20
N GLU A 464 -7.08 -39.65 -1.00
CA GLU A 464 -8.04 -39.63 -2.09
C GLU A 464 -7.40 -38.79 -3.20
N ALA A 465 -7.06 -39.48 -4.29
CA ALA A 465 -6.51 -38.91 -5.50
C ALA A 465 -7.23 -37.60 -5.80
N CYS A 466 -6.52 -36.49 -5.64
CA CYS A 466 -6.99 -35.20 -6.08
C CYS A 466 -7.39 -35.35 -7.55
N PRO A 467 -8.65 -35.09 -7.93
CA PRO A 467 -9.00 -35.00 -9.33
C PRO A 467 -8.37 -33.70 -9.84
N THR A 468 -7.06 -33.72 -10.08
CA THR A 468 -6.33 -32.67 -10.80
C THR A 468 -6.66 -32.81 -12.30
N ARG A 469 -7.93 -32.60 -12.60
CA ARG A 469 -8.37 -32.02 -13.86
C ARG A 469 -9.17 -30.77 -13.52
N TYR A 470 -8.46 -29.74 -13.06
CA TYR A 470 -8.87 -28.40 -13.48
C TYR A 470 -8.48 -28.30 -14.95
N GLU A 471 -9.41 -28.66 -15.83
CA GLU A 471 -9.36 -28.21 -17.22
C GLU A 471 -9.53 -26.69 -17.21
N VAL A 472 -8.45 -25.96 -16.94
CA VAL A 472 -8.35 -24.55 -17.33
C VAL A 472 -8.20 -24.58 -18.85
N ARG A 473 -9.33 -24.42 -19.53
CA ARG A 473 -9.40 -24.36 -20.98
C ARG A 473 -8.39 -23.36 -21.53
N ASP A 474 -7.60 -23.81 -22.50
CA ASP A 474 -6.67 -23.02 -23.30
C ASP A 474 -7.29 -21.68 -23.72
N CYS A 475 -6.88 -20.60 -23.08
CA CYS A 475 -7.38 -19.26 -23.38
C CYS A 475 -6.62 -18.58 -24.54
N LEU A 476 -5.65 -19.26 -25.14
CA LEU A 476 -4.81 -18.69 -26.20
C LEU A 476 -5.17 -19.14 -27.61
N THR A 477 -5.90 -20.24 -27.78
CA THR A 477 -6.24 -20.75 -29.12
C THR A 477 -7.73 -20.66 -29.47
N ASP A 478 -8.62 -20.42 -28.50
CA ASP A 478 -10.04 -20.26 -28.77
C ASP A 478 -10.67 -19.07 -28.03
N THR A 479 -10.60 -17.90 -28.67
CA THR A 479 -11.30 -16.68 -28.23
C THR A 479 -12.84 -16.85 -28.22
N ARG A 480 -13.39 -17.96 -28.72
CA ARG A 480 -14.84 -18.22 -28.69
C ARG A 480 -15.28 -19.10 -27.52
N ALA A 481 -14.38 -19.78 -26.81
CA ALA A 481 -14.75 -20.83 -25.83
C ALA A 481 -14.64 -20.45 -24.35
N THR A 482 -13.94 -19.36 -23.98
CA THR A 482 -13.59 -19.07 -22.57
C THR A 482 -14.31 -17.88 -21.94
N GLY A 483 -14.99 -17.03 -22.72
CA GLY A 483 -15.70 -15.85 -22.20
C GLY A 483 -14.80 -14.79 -21.54
N VAL A 484 -13.48 -14.97 -21.57
CA VAL A 484 -12.50 -14.01 -21.05
C VAL A 484 -12.23 -12.95 -22.11
N THR A 485 -12.60 -11.71 -21.83
CA THR A 485 -12.28 -10.59 -22.72
C THR A 485 -10.83 -10.18 -22.51
N VAL A 486 -10.00 -10.35 -23.55
CA VAL A 486 -8.60 -9.89 -23.54
C VAL A 486 -8.57 -8.36 -23.54
N ALA A 487 -7.80 -7.75 -22.64
CA ALA A 487 -7.68 -6.30 -22.62
C ALA A 487 -7.02 -5.81 -23.91
N ALA A 488 -7.49 -4.69 -24.47
CA ALA A 488 -6.94 -4.13 -25.70
C ALA A 488 -5.42 -3.88 -25.61
N ILE A 489 -4.93 -3.51 -24.42
CA ILE A 489 -3.50 -3.33 -24.17
C ILE A 489 -2.71 -4.63 -24.31
N ASP A 490 -3.26 -5.77 -23.88
CA ASP A 490 -2.56 -7.06 -23.98
C ASP A 490 -2.40 -7.51 -25.44
N VAL A 491 -3.36 -7.15 -26.31
CA VAL A 491 -3.26 -7.39 -27.76
C VAL A 491 -2.11 -6.59 -28.36
N VAL A 492 -2.07 -5.28 -28.07
CA VAL A 492 -1.02 -4.37 -28.57
C VAL A 492 0.36 -4.79 -28.04
N LEU A 493 0.46 -5.16 -26.77
CA LEU A 493 1.71 -5.60 -26.16
C LEU A 493 2.18 -6.94 -26.69
N LEU A 494 1.26 -7.88 -26.96
CA LEU A 494 1.60 -9.17 -27.57
C LEU A 494 2.17 -8.98 -28.98
N ASP A 495 1.57 -8.09 -29.78
CA ASP A 495 2.06 -7.78 -31.13
C ASP A 495 3.46 -7.16 -31.08
N ALA A 496 3.69 -6.20 -30.17
CA ALA A 496 4.99 -5.56 -29.99
C ALA A 496 6.07 -6.55 -29.48
N LEU A 497 5.70 -7.42 -28.55
CA LEU A 497 6.57 -8.48 -28.02
C LEU A 497 6.96 -9.44 -29.14
N ARG A 498 5.99 -9.95 -29.91
CA ARG A 498 6.23 -10.88 -31.03
C ARG A 498 7.07 -10.27 -32.13
N ALA A 499 6.82 -9.02 -32.50
CA ALA A 499 7.64 -8.31 -33.46
C ALA A 499 9.11 -8.24 -33.00
N ARG A 500 9.33 -8.07 -31.70
CA ARG A 500 10.67 -8.01 -31.13
C ARG A 500 11.35 -9.38 -31.07
N VAL A 501 10.64 -10.44 -30.68
CA VAL A 501 11.17 -11.81 -30.73
C VAL A 501 11.55 -12.18 -32.17
N ALA A 502 10.74 -11.80 -33.16
CA ALA A 502 11.06 -12.03 -34.56
C ALA A 502 12.37 -11.34 -34.99
N LEU A 503 12.57 -10.06 -34.63
CA LEU A 503 13.82 -9.34 -34.89
C LEU A 503 15.02 -9.99 -34.18
N HIS A 504 14.82 -10.48 -32.95
CA HIS A 504 15.85 -11.16 -32.17
C HIS A 504 16.30 -12.46 -32.85
N LEU A 505 15.35 -13.24 -33.38
CA LEU A 505 15.63 -14.46 -34.13
C LEU A 505 16.20 -14.17 -35.53
N ASP A 506 15.83 -13.06 -36.17
CA ASP A 506 16.39 -12.64 -37.45
C ASP A 506 17.89 -12.25 -37.30
N ASP A 507 18.28 -11.60 -36.20
CA ASP A 507 19.70 -11.35 -35.89
C ASP A 507 20.48 -12.66 -35.68
N LEU A 508 19.90 -13.61 -34.93
CA LEU A 508 20.50 -14.93 -34.76
C LEU A 508 20.66 -15.68 -36.09
N ALA A 509 19.65 -15.66 -36.95
CA ALA A 509 19.69 -16.28 -38.26
C ALA A 509 20.79 -15.65 -39.14
N ALA A 510 20.94 -14.32 -39.11
CA ALA A 510 22.00 -13.63 -39.83
C ALA A 510 23.41 -14.05 -39.33
N ARG A 511 23.60 -14.19 -38.02
CA ARG A 511 24.87 -14.67 -37.43
C ARG A 511 25.18 -16.12 -37.78
N LEU A 512 24.16 -16.98 -37.76
CA LEU A 512 24.29 -18.37 -38.16
C LEU A 512 24.69 -18.50 -39.64
N LEU A 513 24.11 -17.69 -40.53
CA LEU A 513 24.47 -17.64 -41.95
C LEU A 513 25.88 -17.10 -42.18
N ALA A 514 26.30 -16.09 -41.41
CA ALA A 514 27.63 -15.49 -41.53
C ALA A 514 28.75 -16.40 -40.98
N ALA A 515 28.46 -17.16 -39.93
CA ALA A 515 29.39 -18.09 -39.29
C ALA A 515 28.66 -19.39 -38.93
N PRO A 516 28.59 -20.36 -39.88
CA PRO A 516 27.85 -21.61 -39.69
C PRO A 516 28.29 -22.41 -38.46
N GLY A 517 27.34 -23.08 -37.83
CA GLY A 517 27.57 -23.99 -36.72
C GLY A 517 26.25 -24.58 -36.22
N ALA A 518 26.32 -25.67 -35.45
CA ALA A 518 25.13 -26.33 -34.93
C ALA A 518 24.28 -25.36 -34.10
N ALA A 519 22.97 -25.34 -34.37
CA ALA A 519 22.01 -24.45 -33.71
C ALA A 519 20.89 -25.26 -33.04
N LEU A 520 20.48 -24.81 -31.85
CA LEU A 520 19.35 -25.36 -31.12
C LEU A 520 18.26 -24.31 -30.96
N ASP A 521 17.01 -24.68 -31.20
CA ASP A 521 15.84 -23.87 -30.94
C ASP A 521 14.96 -24.54 -29.89
N VAL A 522 14.81 -23.91 -28.73
CA VAL A 522 14.11 -24.47 -27.56
C VAL A 522 12.64 -24.06 -27.59
N ALA A 523 11.78 -25.05 -27.46
CA ALA A 523 10.32 -24.98 -27.50
C ALA A 523 9.82 -24.04 -28.62
N PRO A 524 10.20 -24.29 -29.88
CA PRO A 524 9.83 -23.41 -30.98
C PRO A 524 8.30 -23.37 -31.10
N GLU A 525 7.70 -22.20 -30.85
CA GLU A 525 6.26 -22.02 -30.99
C GLU A 525 5.78 -22.36 -32.43
N ILE A 526 4.45 -22.51 -32.59
CA ILE A 526 3.73 -22.73 -33.86
C ILE A 526 4.10 -21.72 -34.98
N TRP A 527 4.80 -20.62 -34.65
CA TRP A 527 5.22 -19.53 -35.55
C TRP A 527 6.61 -19.69 -36.20
N ALA A 528 7.08 -20.94 -36.32
CA ALA A 528 8.24 -21.40 -37.09
C ALA A 528 9.64 -21.14 -36.47
N GLY A 529 9.77 -20.40 -35.37
CA GLY A 529 11.03 -20.26 -34.60
C GLY A 529 12.23 -19.77 -35.43
N LEU A 530 13.43 -20.20 -35.07
CA LEU A 530 14.68 -19.92 -35.78
C LEU A 530 14.65 -20.44 -37.23
N ARG A 531 14.04 -21.60 -37.47
CA ARG A 531 13.83 -22.12 -38.84
C ARG A 531 13.01 -21.16 -39.70
N GLY A 532 12.00 -20.51 -39.11
CA GLY A 532 11.19 -19.47 -39.73
C GLY A 532 12.01 -18.23 -40.08
N ALA A 533 12.85 -17.77 -39.15
CA ALA A 533 13.79 -16.67 -39.39
C ALA A 533 14.76 -16.98 -40.52
N LEU A 534 15.35 -18.18 -40.55
CA LEU A 534 16.23 -18.63 -41.63
C LEU A 534 15.52 -18.68 -42.99
N ARG A 535 14.26 -19.15 -43.03
CA ARG A 535 13.46 -19.13 -44.27
C ARG A 535 13.18 -17.70 -44.75
N ARG A 536 12.88 -16.76 -43.84
CA ARG A 536 12.73 -15.33 -44.19
C ARG A 536 14.03 -14.74 -44.73
N ALA A 537 15.17 -15.14 -44.17
CA ALA A 537 16.49 -14.76 -44.65
C ALA A 537 16.93 -15.48 -45.94
N SER A 538 16.05 -16.29 -46.55
CA SER A 538 16.35 -17.08 -47.76
C SER A 538 17.56 -18.02 -47.59
N ALA A 539 17.74 -18.56 -46.37
CA ALA A 539 18.78 -19.54 -46.09
C ALA A 539 18.61 -20.82 -46.92
N PRO A 540 19.70 -21.50 -47.31
CA PRO A 540 19.61 -22.80 -47.97
C PRO A 540 18.83 -23.81 -47.13
N THR A 541 17.99 -24.64 -47.76
CA THR A 541 17.18 -25.66 -47.08
C THR A 541 18.01 -26.56 -46.16
N ALA A 542 19.22 -26.93 -46.59
CA ALA A 542 20.15 -27.71 -45.78
C ALA A 542 20.50 -27.05 -44.43
N VAL A 543 20.64 -25.71 -44.38
CA VAL A 543 20.92 -24.97 -43.14
C VAL A 543 19.68 -24.90 -42.25
N VAL A 544 18.50 -24.76 -42.86
CA VAL A 544 17.22 -24.71 -42.14
C VAL A 544 16.92 -26.06 -41.47
N ASP A 545 17.16 -27.16 -42.20
CA ASP A 545 16.87 -28.52 -41.71
C ASP A 545 17.89 -28.99 -40.66
N ASP A 546 19.10 -28.43 -40.66
CA ASP A 546 20.17 -28.71 -39.69
C ASP A 546 19.98 -28.04 -38.31
N VAL A 547 18.96 -27.17 -38.17
CA VAL A 547 18.60 -26.61 -36.84
C VAL A 547 17.93 -27.69 -36.00
N HIS A 548 18.52 -28.03 -34.86
CA HIS A 548 17.88 -28.91 -33.87
C HIS A 548 16.82 -28.15 -33.09
N THR A 549 15.79 -28.86 -32.65
CA THR A 549 14.71 -28.36 -31.79
C THR A 549 14.59 -29.20 -30.53
N LEU A 550 14.33 -28.56 -29.39
CA LEU A 550 14.17 -29.23 -28.10
C LEU A 550 12.83 -28.84 -27.48
N ASP A 551 12.05 -29.80 -26.99
CA ASP A 551 10.81 -29.53 -26.28
C ASP A 551 10.60 -30.57 -25.16
N VAL A 552 9.86 -30.20 -24.12
CA VAL A 552 9.51 -31.13 -23.04
C VAL A 552 8.32 -32.02 -23.40
N ASP A 553 7.43 -31.56 -24.31
CA ASP A 553 6.30 -32.36 -24.78
C ASP A 553 6.77 -33.37 -25.85
N PRO A 554 6.66 -34.69 -25.62
CA PRO A 554 7.00 -35.71 -26.61
C PRO A 554 6.14 -35.66 -27.88
N ARG A 555 5.03 -34.92 -27.88
CA ARG A 555 4.12 -34.77 -29.01
C ARG A 555 4.43 -33.54 -29.87
N SER A 556 5.38 -32.70 -29.48
CA SER A 556 5.78 -31.48 -30.19
C SER A 556 6.35 -31.76 -31.59
N GLY A 557 6.93 -32.94 -31.81
CA GLY A 557 7.71 -33.25 -33.00
C GLY A 557 9.11 -32.62 -32.99
N ALA A 558 9.59 -32.16 -31.84
CA ALA A 558 10.95 -31.67 -31.67
C ALA A 558 11.98 -32.77 -31.93
N THR A 559 13.18 -32.38 -32.40
CA THR A 559 14.27 -33.34 -32.65
C THR A 559 14.78 -33.99 -31.37
N ILE A 560 14.61 -33.30 -30.23
CA ILE A 560 15.04 -33.74 -28.91
C ILE A 560 13.87 -33.52 -27.94
N VAL A 561 13.52 -34.57 -27.18
CA VAL A 561 12.55 -34.47 -26.09
C VAL A 561 13.31 -34.48 -24.77
N ALA A 562 13.31 -33.35 -24.06
CA ALA A 562 14.10 -33.18 -22.83
C ALA A 562 13.52 -32.07 -21.94
N ASP A 563 13.72 -32.20 -20.62
CA ASP A 563 13.43 -31.15 -19.64
C ASP A 563 14.70 -30.34 -19.38
N LEU A 564 14.68 -29.05 -19.70
CA LEU A 564 15.81 -28.16 -19.41
C LEU A 564 16.11 -28.03 -17.92
N CYS A 565 15.17 -28.30 -17.03
CA CYS A 565 15.39 -28.27 -15.59
C CYS A 565 16.11 -29.53 -15.06
N ALA A 566 16.29 -30.55 -15.90
CA ALA A 566 16.93 -31.81 -15.57
C ALA A 566 18.36 -31.91 -16.12
N ASP A 567 19.11 -32.90 -15.65
CA ASP A 567 20.41 -33.26 -16.21
C ASP A 567 20.20 -34.09 -17.49
N ASN A 568 20.55 -33.53 -18.66
CA ASN A 568 20.46 -34.23 -19.95
C ASN A 568 21.84 -34.66 -20.48
N SER A 569 22.86 -34.76 -19.62
CA SER A 569 24.23 -35.09 -20.04
C SER A 569 24.38 -36.45 -20.72
N GLU A 570 23.54 -37.42 -20.38
CA GLU A 570 23.51 -38.74 -21.03
C GLU A 570 22.92 -38.71 -22.45
N SER A 571 22.04 -37.74 -22.73
CA SER A 571 21.27 -37.66 -23.99
C SER A 571 21.74 -36.56 -24.93
N ILE A 572 22.39 -35.51 -24.41
CA ILE A 572 22.85 -34.37 -25.19
C ILE A 572 24.27 -34.00 -24.72
N ALA A 573 25.23 -34.11 -25.64
CA ALA A 573 26.61 -33.76 -25.37
C ALA A 573 26.76 -32.28 -24.97
N GLY A 574 27.61 -32.01 -23.98
CA GLY A 574 27.96 -30.63 -23.62
C GLY A 574 28.73 -29.96 -24.75
N GLY A 575 28.50 -28.66 -24.96
CA GLY A 575 29.15 -27.89 -26.02
C GLY A 575 28.71 -28.27 -27.45
N ALA A 576 27.58 -28.93 -27.61
CA ALA A 576 27.09 -29.38 -28.92
C ALA A 576 26.66 -28.23 -29.85
N TYR A 577 26.26 -27.08 -29.29
CA TYR A 577 25.65 -26.01 -30.07
C TYR A 577 26.45 -24.72 -30.03
N ARG A 578 26.71 -24.15 -31.21
CA ARG A 578 27.30 -22.82 -31.33
C ARG A 578 26.27 -21.71 -31.05
N TYR A 579 25.01 -21.98 -31.37
CA TYR A 579 23.92 -21.03 -31.21
C TYR A 579 22.72 -21.70 -30.54
N ILE A 580 22.12 -21.04 -29.56
CA ILE A 580 20.88 -21.52 -28.93
C ILE A 580 19.86 -20.38 -28.92
N ALA A 581 18.64 -20.64 -29.39
CA ALA A 581 17.47 -19.79 -29.21
C ALA A 581 16.60 -20.36 -28.08
N CYS A 582 16.20 -19.52 -27.12
CA CYS A 582 15.34 -19.86 -26.00
C CYS A 582 14.42 -18.67 -25.71
N THR A 583 13.31 -18.59 -26.44
CA THR A 583 12.41 -17.43 -26.42
C THR A 583 11.09 -17.79 -25.78
N GLU A 584 10.67 -17.04 -24.75
CA GLU A 584 9.42 -17.27 -24.01
C GLU A 584 9.31 -18.70 -23.44
N VAL A 585 10.39 -19.19 -22.83
CA VAL A 585 10.46 -20.54 -22.22
C VAL A 585 10.71 -20.48 -20.72
N LEU A 586 11.63 -19.63 -20.26
CA LEU A 586 12.09 -19.66 -18.88
C LEU A 586 10.97 -19.40 -17.86
N GLU A 587 10.00 -18.56 -18.20
CA GLU A 587 8.81 -18.30 -17.40
C GLU A 587 7.96 -19.54 -17.17
N HIS A 588 8.01 -20.52 -18.09
CA HIS A 588 7.26 -21.77 -17.99
C HIS A 588 8.02 -22.89 -17.28
N THR A 589 9.30 -22.67 -16.96
CA THR A 589 10.13 -23.67 -16.29
C THR A 589 9.86 -23.73 -14.78
N ALA A 590 9.96 -24.91 -14.18
CA ALA A 590 9.87 -25.06 -12.72
C ALA A 590 11.10 -24.49 -11.98
N ALA A 591 12.25 -24.47 -12.65
CA ALA A 591 13.54 -24.07 -12.08
C ALA A 591 14.41 -23.32 -13.13
N PRO A 592 14.19 -22.01 -13.35
CA PRO A 592 14.89 -21.26 -14.40
C PRO A 592 16.40 -21.17 -14.18
N TRP A 593 16.88 -21.30 -12.94
CA TRP A 593 18.32 -21.39 -12.65
C TRP A 593 18.94 -22.68 -13.21
N ALA A 594 18.26 -23.82 -13.07
CA ALA A 594 18.72 -25.09 -13.61
C ALA A 594 18.65 -25.08 -15.15
N ALA A 595 17.58 -24.53 -15.71
CA ALA A 595 17.43 -24.38 -17.15
C ALA A 595 18.57 -23.56 -17.79
N VAL A 596 18.95 -22.42 -17.20
CA VAL A 596 20.05 -21.60 -17.75
C VAL A 596 21.41 -22.27 -17.57
N VAL A 597 21.63 -23.05 -16.50
CA VAL A 597 22.84 -23.87 -16.34
C VAL A 597 22.92 -24.94 -17.43
N GLU A 598 21.81 -25.59 -17.73
CA GLU A 598 21.75 -26.60 -18.79
C GLU A 598 21.99 -25.98 -20.17
N LEU A 599 21.37 -24.83 -20.47
CA LEU A 599 21.63 -24.08 -21.71
C LEU A 599 23.10 -23.69 -21.83
N ALA A 600 23.74 -23.26 -20.73
CA ALA A 600 25.17 -22.95 -20.71
C ALA A 600 26.04 -24.21 -20.94
N ARG A 601 25.64 -25.37 -20.41
CA ARG A 601 26.34 -26.65 -20.66
C ARG A 601 26.27 -27.04 -22.14
N LEU A 602 25.10 -26.91 -22.76
CA LEU A 602 24.86 -27.22 -24.16
C LEU A 602 25.61 -26.30 -25.13
N LEU A 603 25.91 -25.07 -24.71
CA LEU A 603 26.60 -24.08 -25.52
C LEU A 603 28.10 -24.42 -25.65
N ALA A 604 28.62 -24.38 -26.87
CA ALA A 604 30.05 -24.52 -27.17
C ALA A 604 30.83 -23.31 -26.61
N PRO A 605 32.14 -23.45 -26.31
CA PRO A 605 32.99 -22.29 -26.01
C PRO A 605 32.89 -21.23 -27.10
N GLY A 606 32.67 -19.97 -26.72
CA GLY A 606 32.42 -18.87 -27.64
C GLY A 606 31.07 -18.91 -28.38
N GLY A 607 30.15 -19.79 -27.97
CA GLY A 607 28.79 -19.84 -28.50
C GLY A 607 27.89 -18.75 -27.91
N LEU A 608 26.75 -18.52 -28.56
CA LEU A 608 25.76 -17.49 -28.17
C LEU A 608 24.40 -18.09 -27.81
N LEU A 609 23.82 -17.63 -26.71
CA LEU A 609 22.46 -17.90 -26.27
C LEU A 609 21.60 -16.66 -26.47
N TYR A 610 20.57 -16.78 -27.31
CA TYR A 610 19.55 -15.79 -27.57
C TYR A 610 18.34 -16.10 -26.71
N LEU A 611 18.06 -15.23 -25.76
CA LEU A 611 17.03 -15.43 -24.77
C LEU A 611 15.98 -14.32 -24.82
N SER A 612 14.72 -14.66 -24.55
CA SER A 612 13.67 -13.67 -24.29
C SER A 612 12.77 -14.11 -23.13
N VAL A 613 12.28 -13.13 -22.37
CA VAL A 613 11.37 -13.37 -21.24
C VAL A 613 10.35 -12.24 -21.06
N PRO A 614 9.10 -12.56 -20.70
CA PRO A 614 8.09 -11.58 -20.33
C PRO A 614 8.34 -11.02 -18.92
N TYR A 615 8.02 -9.74 -18.70
CA TYR A 615 8.12 -9.11 -17.38
C TYR A 615 6.81 -8.44 -16.94
N ASN A 616 6.29 -7.51 -17.72
CA ASN A 616 5.00 -6.87 -17.45
C ASN A 616 3.98 -7.26 -18.53
N PHE A 617 3.88 -8.57 -18.79
CA PHE A 617 2.92 -9.17 -19.70
C PHE A 617 2.00 -10.13 -18.93
N ARG A 618 0.76 -10.27 -19.42
CA ARG A 618 -0.27 -11.11 -18.79
C ARG A 618 0.20 -12.56 -18.66
N ILE A 619 -0.37 -13.27 -17.70
CA ILE A 619 -0.15 -14.73 -17.56
C ILE A 619 -0.72 -15.43 -18.79
N HIS A 620 0.06 -16.34 -19.36
CA HIS A 620 -0.27 -16.99 -20.62
C HIS A 620 0.16 -18.46 -20.63
N GLY A 621 -0.38 -19.24 -21.57
CA GLY A 621 -0.08 -20.66 -21.71
C GLY A 621 1.16 -20.91 -22.59
N PRO A 622 1.83 -22.06 -22.44
CA PRO A 622 1.43 -23.22 -21.62
C PRO A 622 1.58 -22.96 -20.10
N LEU A 623 0.71 -23.53 -19.26
CA LEU A 623 0.83 -23.39 -17.80
C LEU A 623 1.70 -24.51 -17.21
N PRO A 624 2.47 -24.26 -16.13
CA PRO A 624 2.54 -23.01 -15.37
C PRO A 624 3.31 -21.90 -16.11
N ASP A 625 2.94 -20.65 -15.84
CA ASP A 625 3.70 -19.45 -16.21
C ASP A 625 4.08 -18.78 -14.88
N ALA A 626 5.29 -19.11 -14.42
CA ALA A 626 5.71 -19.03 -13.02
C ALA A 626 6.63 -17.83 -12.72
N TRP A 627 7.28 -17.24 -13.72
CA TRP A 627 8.33 -16.24 -13.48
C TRP A 627 8.16 -14.95 -14.27
N ARG A 628 8.50 -13.83 -13.64
CA ARG A 628 8.64 -12.50 -14.27
C ARG A 628 10.04 -11.98 -13.96
N ILE A 629 10.99 -12.30 -14.83
CA ILE A 629 12.42 -12.09 -14.58
C ILE A 629 12.82 -10.72 -15.13
N ASN A 630 13.19 -9.79 -14.25
CA ASN A 630 13.68 -8.46 -14.65
C ASN A 630 15.17 -8.48 -15.03
N GLU A 631 15.69 -7.35 -15.49
CA GLU A 631 17.10 -7.24 -15.90
C GLU A 631 18.11 -7.67 -14.82
N HIS A 632 17.84 -7.44 -13.54
CA HIS A 632 18.73 -7.84 -12.46
C HIS A 632 18.70 -9.36 -12.25
N GLY A 633 17.51 -9.96 -12.36
CA GLY A 633 17.34 -11.41 -12.35
C GLY A 633 18.06 -12.07 -13.52
N ILE A 634 17.91 -11.53 -14.74
CA ILE A 634 18.61 -12.01 -15.95
C ILE A 634 20.13 -11.96 -15.72
N ARG A 635 20.66 -10.83 -15.24
CA ARG A 635 22.09 -10.67 -14.91
C ARG A 635 22.55 -11.63 -13.82
N HIS A 636 21.67 -12.02 -12.90
CA HIS A 636 21.99 -13.02 -11.88
C HIS A 636 22.04 -14.42 -12.49
N LEU A 637 21.05 -14.80 -13.32
CA LEU A 637 21.02 -16.10 -14.01
C LEU A 637 22.22 -16.28 -14.94
N ALA A 638 22.58 -15.26 -15.71
CA ALA A 638 23.76 -15.28 -16.58
C ALA A 638 25.04 -15.58 -15.76
N ARG A 639 25.27 -14.82 -14.67
CA ARG A 639 26.41 -15.05 -13.77
C ARG A 639 26.37 -16.43 -13.10
N HIS A 640 25.19 -16.88 -12.69
CA HIS A 640 25.01 -18.19 -12.06
C HIS A 640 25.41 -19.34 -13.00
N ALA A 641 25.13 -19.20 -14.30
CA ALA A 641 25.49 -20.18 -15.31
C ALA A 641 26.87 -19.97 -15.96
N GLY A 642 27.65 -18.99 -15.49
CA GLY A 642 28.97 -18.68 -16.05
C GLY A 642 28.92 -18.10 -17.47
N LEU A 643 27.84 -17.40 -17.82
CA LEU A 643 27.67 -16.72 -19.11
C LEU A 643 27.91 -15.22 -18.99
N GLU A 644 28.50 -14.63 -20.01
CA GLU A 644 28.71 -13.19 -20.14
C GLU A 644 27.50 -12.54 -20.82
N LEU A 645 27.07 -11.39 -20.31
CA LEU A 645 26.00 -10.59 -20.94
C LEU A 645 26.57 -9.75 -22.09
N VAL A 646 26.18 -10.08 -23.32
CA VAL A 646 26.58 -9.33 -24.52
C VAL A 646 25.60 -8.19 -24.80
N GLU A 647 24.30 -8.49 -24.78
CA GLU A 647 23.25 -7.51 -25.06
C GLU A 647 22.05 -7.74 -24.15
N LEU A 648 21.43 -6.65 -23.68
CA LEU A 648 20.15 -6.66 -22.98
C LEU A 648 19.33 -5.49 -23.47
N SER A 649 18.14 -5.78 -23.99
CA SER A 649 17.24 -4.78 -24.54
C SER A 649 15.86 -4.93 -23.89
N ALA A 650 15.30 -3.82 -23.38
CA ALA A 650 13.98 -3.79 -22.74
C ALA A 650 12.91 -3.19 -23.66
N LEU A 651 11.71 -3.76 -23.69
CA LEU A 651 10.58 -3.23 -24.44
C LEU A 651 9.78 -2.39 -23.46
N GLU A 652 9.97 -1.08 -23.48
CA GLU A 652 9.36 -0.19 -22.49
C GLU A 652 7.84 -0.12 -22.64
N THR A 653 7.15 0.05 -21.51
CA THR A 653 5.71 0.37 -21.54
C THR A 653 5.53 1.85 -21.92
N PRO A 654 4.77 2.20 -22.97
CA PRO A 654 4.51 3.59 -23.33
C PRO A 654 3.95 4.41 -22.16
N GLY A 655 4.59 5.54 -21.86
CA GLY A 655 4.19 6.44 -20.78
C GLY A 655 4.48 5.93 -19.36
N ARG A 656 5.20 4.81 -19.20
CA ARG A 656 5.58 4.25 -17.88
C ARG A 656 7.06 3.86 -17.88
N PRO A 657 7.99 4.83 -17.69
CA PRO A 657 9.42 4.54 -17.67
C PRO A 657 9.78 3.57 -16.54
N LEU A 658 10.80 2.74 -16.75
CA LEU A 658 11.28 1.71 -15.82
C LEU A 658 10.27 0.57 -15.55
N HIS A 659 9.33 0.36 -16.48
CA HIS A 659 8.32 -0.68 -16.37
C HIS A 659 8.22 -1.46 -17.69
N PRO A 660 9.29 -2.16 -18.11
CA PRO A 660 9.30 -2.85 -19.39
C PRO A 660 8.34 -4.03 -19.43
N VAL A 661 7.84 -4.34 -20.62
CA VAL A 661 6.91 -5.43 -20.89
C VAL A 661 7.66 -6.75 -21.06
N HIS A 662 8.84 -6.70 -21.69
CA HIS A 662 9.55 -7.86 -22.19
C HIS A 662 11.04 -7.54 -22.37
N TYR A 663 11.90 -8.55 -22.24
CA TYR A 663 13.34 -8.43 -22.44
C TYR A 663 13.84 -9.38 -23.53
N THR A 664 14.75 -8.90 -24.37
CA THR A 664 15.58 -9.74 -25.23
C THR A 664 17.03 -9.63 -24.78
N VAL A 665 17.73 -10.75 -24.81
CA VAL A 665 19.05 -10.90 -24.19
C VAL A 665 19.93 -11.75 -25.11
N VAL A 666 21.19 -11.36 -25.25
CA VAL A 666 22.25 -12.19 -25.85
C VAL A 666 23.29 -12.46 -24.79
N LEU A 667 23.55 -13.74 -24.54
CA LEU A 667 24.57 -14.22 -23.63
C LEU A 667 25.66 -14.97 -24.42
N ALA A 668 26.91 -14.89 -23.98
CA ALA A 668 28.03 -15.62 -24.55
C ALA A 668 28.64 -16.55 -23.52
N LYS A 669 29.11 -17.72 -23.97
CA LYS A 669 29.97 -18.58 -23.16
C LYS A 669 31.42 -18.21 -23.41
N ASP A 670 32.21 -18.19 -22.33
CA ASP A 670 33.64 -17.93 -22.39
C ASP A 670 34.31 -18.84 -23.44
N PRO A 671 35.14 -18.29 -24.36
CA PRO A 671 35.89 -19.09 -25.33
C PRO A 671 37.06 -19.89 -24.72
N SER A 672 37.42 -19.66 -23.44
CA SER A 672 38.56 -20.29 -22.76
C SER A 672 38.30 -21.67 -22.16
#